data_AF-Q0BI29-F1
#
_entry.id   AF-Q0BI29-F1
#
_cell.length_a   1.000
_cell.length_b   1.000
_cell.length_c   1.000
_cell.angle_alpha   90.00
_cell.angle_beta   90.00
_cell.angle_gamma   90.00
#
_symmetry.space_group_name_H-M   'P 1'
#
loop_
_entity.id
_entity.type
_entity.pdbx_description
1 polymer ?
#
loop_
_entity_poly.entity_id
_entity_poly.type
_entity_poly.pdbx_seq_one_letter_code
_entity_poly.pdbx_strand_id
1 'polypeptide(L)'
;MPRRVQGACRQRGAHASPRGGGPYRQARFSMTDASALISPSYSRYIARAAAARPALSERIAAWAAAPLSRAQLDARLSELLAAPAGTAAPSDEQLKRALRQLRVEVFGAVAERDLRGLASVAEVTGAMTHLAEAAVQRSLALLSAELEAMYGEPRGADGQRVVLGVVGMGKLGGRELNVSSDIDLIFVYEDDGETAGGTRSSLSTQEYFTRLGRRLIGVLSEVTADGYVFRVDMRLRPNGDSGPLVCSLGMLEEYFYVQGREWERYAWIKGRLVSEGDSDAARRLESQLESIVKPFVYRRYLDFGVIGAIRSLHQQIRHEAARRASMRPDKADDIKLGRGGIREIEFSAQVFQLIRGGQDAGFRVRPTLAVLRHAQARGLIGEDVRERLTDAYNFLRTLEHRLQYRDDAQTHAMPVDPDERAALAASLGFADYAALMTVLDGHRTFVEAQFDQIFADKVSGGHCAAGEDTAAAWIWSGALADDGEDDALLARLDGLGFADPAAVLARLRAIWQSSRYAGLPEKSRQRFDSVAQRALEAAPRIDAARRDETIVRLFDLLETVSRRGVYLALLTEYPAALDRVLSVLGATRWGGGYLIRHPQLLDELLDDEAIASPFDWPAFKDALRARLAAADGPEQQMDLLRHAQHAEVFRILLIDLAGQLSVEHVSDRLSELADAVLDVTIEVVWSQLAKRHRDVPKFAVIAYGKLGGKELGYASDLDLIFLYDDPDERSADVYTTFTRRLITWLTTATGAGALFDIDLRLRPNGEAGLLVTDLDAFRRYQLREGDAANTAWVWEHQALTRARYSAGDTQIGMDFEAIRQQVLTTPRDGDVLAKEIVDMRGKVFAGHPNQTGLFDLKHDRGGMVDIEFIVQYWVLLHASSDAELIRNTGNIALLREVARFGLMSEDEAERVGAAYRKYRKLQHKLRLDGMEKARVDPALVADERAAVTALWTRVFGGV
;
A
#
# COMPACT_ATOMS: atom_id res chain seq x y z
N MET A 1 31.76 24.69 47.12
CA MET A 1 32.01 23.50 47.97
C MET A 1 31.12 22.37 47.50
N PRO A 2 31.70 21.21 47.13
CA PRO A 2 31.17 19.96 47.70
C PRO A 2 32.32 19.09 48.22
N ARG A 3 32.10 18.46 49.39
CA ARG A 3 33.07 17.53 50.00
C ARG A 3 32.80 16.09 49.55
N ARG A 4 33.87 15.49 49.02
CA ARG A 4 34.15 14.06 48.79
C ARG A 4 34.11 13.24 50.07
N VAL A 5 34.01 11.90 49.94
CA VAL A 5 34.99 10.85 50.35
C VAL A 5 34.55 9.52 49.66
N GLN A 6 35.15 9.08 48.54
CA GLN A 6 36.37 8.26 48.31
C GLN A 6 36.14 6.72 48.25
N GLY A 7 36.68 6.10 47.19
CA GLY A 7 37.55 4.93 47.36
C GLY A 7 37.41 3.79 46.35
N ALA A 8 38.21 3.85 45.26
CA ALA A 8 39.17 2.80 44.83
C ALA A 8 39.16 2.58 43.30
N CYS A 9 40.12 3.22 42.64
CA CYS A 9 40.50 3.01 41.26
C CYS A 9 41.62 1.94 41.22
N ARG A 10 41.43 0.85 40.46
CA ARG A 10 42.53 -0.02 40.01
C ARG A 10 42.51 -0.11 38.50
N GLN A 11 43.63 0.30 37.91
CA GLN A 11 44.00 0.19 36.51
C GLN A 11 43.92 -1.27 36.01
N ARG A 12 43.31 -1.49 34.84
CA ARG A 12 43.74 -2.52 33.88
C ARG A 12 43.68 -1.94 32.47
N GLY A 13 44.76 -2.18 31.74
CA GLY A 13 45.15 -1.48 30.52
C GLY A 13 44.19 -1.66 29.34
N ALA A 14 44.20 -0.64 28.48
CA ALA A 14 43.57 -0.65 27.18
C ALA A 14 44.30 -1.65 26.27
N HIS A 15 43.64 -2.75 25.92
CA HIS A 15 43.91 -3.50 24.70
C HIS A 15 42.86 -3.10 23.66
N ALA A 16 43.25 -2.22 22.74
CA ALA A 16 42.51 -1.99 21.51
C ALA A 16 42.66 -3.24 20.63
N SER A 17 41.56 -3.97 20.42
CA SER A 17 41.48 -5.06 19.45
C SER A 17 40.91 -4.49 18.15
N PRO A 18 41.57 -4.60 16.98
CA PRO A 18 40.95 -4.29 15.71
C PRO A 18 40.05 -5.46 15.33
N ARG A 19 38.73 -5.26 15.26
CA ARG A 19 37.79 -6.28 14.76
C ARG A 19 36.88 -5.67 13.70
N GLY A 20 37.08 -6.15 12.48
CA GLY A 20 36.40 -5.75 11.25
C GLY A 20 36.99 -6.56 10.10
N GLY A 21 36.79 -7.88 10.12
CA GLY A 21 37.30 -8.81 9.12
C GLY A 21 37.07 -10.25 9.55
N GLY A 22 36.19 -10.98 8.83
CA GLY A 22 35.92 -12.39 9.06
C GLY A 22 37.17 -13.29 8.90
N PRO A 23 37.19 -14.48 9.52
CA PRO A 23 38.41 -15.25 9.78
C PRO A 23 39.06 -15.96 8.57
N TYR A 24 38.50 -15.85 7.36
CA TYR A 24 38.95 -16.63 6.19
C TYR A 24 39.86 -15.88 5.21
N ARG A 25 40.18 -14.61 5.46
CA ARG A 25 41.19 -13.90 4.66
C ARG A 25 42.59 -14.15 5.22
N GLN A 26 43.22 -15.24 4.79
CA GLN A 26 44.66 -15.35 4.47
C GLN A 26 45.08 -16.83 4.40
N ALA A 27 44.89 -17.45 3.25
CA ALA A 27 45.73 -18.57 2.82
C ALA A 27 46.40 -18.13 1.52
N ARG A 28 47.66 -17.72 1.62
CA ARG A 28 48.50 -17.46 0.44
C ARG A 28 48.80 -18.82 -0.19
N PHE A 29 48.49 -18.99 -1.47
CA PHE A 29 49.14 -20.02 -2.29
C PHE A 29 50.66 -19.80 -2.17
N SER A 30 51.33 -20.66 -1.39
CA SER A 30 52.79 -20.68 -1.32
C SER A 30 53.29 -21.49 -2.51
N MET A 31 53.46 -20.84 -3.67
CA MET A 31 54.27 -21.38 -4.77
C MET A 31 55.05 -20.26 -5.49
N THR A 32 56.19 -20.68 -6.02
CA THR A 32 57.46 -19.97 -6.20
C THR A 32 57.61 -19.17 -7.50
N ASP A 33 56.53 -18.77 -8.17
CA ASP A 33 56.65 -17.95 -9.38
C ASP A 33 55.49 -16.95 -9.49
N ALA A 34 55.74 -15.68 -9.14
CA ALA A 34 54.74 -14.62 -9.17
C ALA A 34 54.26 -14.30 -10.60
N SER A 35 54.93 -14.82 -11.63
CA SER A 35 54.70 -14.53 -13.05
C SER A 35 53.76 -15.53 -13.76
N ALA A 36 53.56 -16.74 -13.23
CA ALA A 36 52.72 -17.76 -13.87
C ALA A 36 51.23 -17.59 -13.51
N LEU A 37 50.34 -17.74 -14.51
CA LEU A 37 48.88 -17.75 -14.30
C LEU A 37 48.45 -19.00 -13.53
N ILE A 38 47.60 -18.84 -12.52
CA ILE A 38 47.05 -19.97 -11.75
C ILE A 38 45.72 -20.48 -12.34
N SER A 39 45.03 -19.64 -13.10
CA SER A 39 43.73 -19.97 -13.69
C SER A 39 43.80 -21.14 -14.70
N PRO A 40 44.82 -21.30 -15.56
CA PRO A 40 44.94 -22.48 -16.43
C PRO A 40 45.28 -23.76 -15.64
N SER A 41 45.96 -23.65 -14.49
CA SER A 41 46.26 -24.80 -13.63
C SER A 41 45.00 -25.33 -12.93
N TYR A 42 44.08 -24.44 -12.56
CA TYR A 42 42.84 -24.81 -11.90
C TYR A 42 41.69 -25.10 -12.89
N SER A 43 41.57 -24.36 -13.98
CA SER A 43 40.47 -24.47 -14.95
C SER A 43 40.88 -25.24 -16.19
N ARG A 44 40.25 -26.39 -16.43
CA ARG A 44 40.40 -27.16 -17.67
C ARG A 44 39.88 -26.38 -18.88
N TYR A 45 38.87 -25.55 -18.67
CA TYR A 45 38.35 -24.66 -19.71
C TYR A 45 39.40 -23.63 -20.16
N ILE A 46 39.98 -22.88 -19.21
CA ILE A 46 41.00 -21.87 -19.52
C ILE A 46 42.26 -22.52 -20.09
N ALA A 47 42.70 -23.66 -19.56
CA ALA A 47 43.84 -24.42 -20.09
C ALA A 47 43.66 -24.76 -21.58
N ARG A 48 42.51 -25.31 -21.96
CA ARG A 48 42.20 -25.63 -23.36
C ARG A 48 42.11 -24.37 -24.23
N ALA A 49 41.50 -23.30 -23.73
CA ALA A 49 41.37 -22.04 -24.45
C ALA A 49 42.72 -21.35 -24.70
N ALA A 50 43.62 -21.37 -23.70
CA ALA A 50 44.97 -20.82 -23.79
C ALA A 50 45.88 -21.65 -24.71
N ALA A 51 45.76 -22.99 -24.66
CA ALA A 51 46.46 -23.88 -25.59
C ALA A 51 46.05 -23.64 -27.05
N ALA A 52 44.76 -23.37 -27.30
CA ALA A 52 44.25 -23.05 -28.63
C ALA A 52 44.63 -21.63 -29.11
N ARG A 53 44.85 -20.69 -28.19
CA ARG A 53 45.15 -19.27 -28.49
C ARG A 53 46.28 -18.76 -27.57
N PRO A 54 47.56 -18.91 -27.95
CA PRO A 54 48.69 -18.57 -27.08
C PRO A 54 48.68 -17.13 -26.53
N ALA A 55 48.24 -16.16 -27.35
CA ALA A 55 48.12 -14.75 -26.93
C ALA A 55 47.05 -14.50 -25.84
N LEU A 56 46.15 -15.46 -25.57
CA LEU A 56 45.15 -15.35 -24.53
C LEU A 56 45.78 -15.31 -23.13
N SER A 57 46.86 -16.04 -22.89
CA SER A 57 47.53 -16.05 -21.58
C SER A 57 48.10 -14.66 -21.23
N GLU A 58 48.77 -14.00 -22.18
CA GLU A 58 49.28 -12.63 -21.98
C GLU A 58 48.12 -11.65 -21.74
N ARG A 59 47.01 -11.83 -22.46
CA ARG A 59 45.80 -11.01 -22.30
C ARG A 59 45.17 -11.18 -20.92
N ILE A 60 44.99 -12.42 -20.46
CA ILE A 60 44.48 -12.74 -19.13
C ILE A 60 45.38 -12.09 -18.07
N ALA A 61 46.70 -12.23 -18.18
CA ALA A 61 47.65 -11.65 -17.24
C ALA A 61 47.53 -10.11 -17.17
N ALA A 62 47.47 -9.44 -18.33
CA ALA A 62 47.32 -8.00 -18.41
C ALA A 62 45.99 -7.52 -17.82
N TRP A 63 44.90 -8.22 -18.10
CA TRP A 63 43.56 -7.87 -17.62
C TRP A 63 43.35 -8.19 -16.15
N ALA A 64 44.02 -9.22 -15.64
CA ALA A 64 43.96 -9.59 -14.23
C ALA A 64 44.68 -8.58 -13.30
N ALA A 65 45.46 -7.64 -13.85
CA ALA A 65 46.21 -6.65 -13.06
C ALA A 65 45.30 -5.69 -12.26
N ALA A 66 44.08 -5.41 -12.73
CA ALA A 66 43.13 -4.51 -12.08
C ALA A 66 41.68 -5.00 -12.26
N PRO A 67 40.72 -4.54 -11.42
CA PRO A 67 39.31 -4.81 -11.64
C PRO A 67 38.85 -4.36 -13.04
N LEU A 68 38.09 -5.21 -13.73
CA LEU A 68 37.56 -4.90 -15.05
C LEU A 68 36.41 -3.89 -14.96
N SER A 69 36.52 -2.82 -15.74
CA SER A 69 35.48 -1.80 -15.87
C SER A 69 34.69 -1.94 -17.16
N ARG A 70 33.45 -1.46 -17.15
CA ARG A 70 32.59 -1.43 -18.34
C ARG A 70 33.26 -0.75 -19.55
N ALA A 71 33.93 0.39 -19.32
CA ALA A 71 34.61 1.13 -20.38
C ALA A 71 35.74 0.33 -21.05
N GLN A 72 36.48 -0.50 -20.28
CA GLN A 72 37.50 -1.38 -20.85
C GLN A 72 36.88 -2.47 -21.73
N LEU A 73 35.74 -3.04 -21.33
CA LEU A 73 35.03 -4.04 -22.12
C LEU A 73 34.50 -3.46 -23.43
N ASP A 74 33.89 -2.28 -23.37
CA ASP A 74 33.35 -1.59 -24.55
C ASP A 74 34.48 -1.17 -25.53
N ALA A 75 35.61 -0.70 -25.00
CA ALA A 75 36.79 -0.37 -25.80
C ALA A 75 37.38 -1.61 -26.49
N ARG A 76 37.50 -2.73 -25.76
CA ARG A 76 37.97 -3.99 -26.33
C ARG A 76 37.02 -4.54 -27.37
N LEU A 77 35.71 -4.50 -27.12
CA LEU A 77 34.71 -4.93 -28.08
C LEU A 77 34.78 -4.08 -29.37
N SER A 78 34.99 -2.77 -29.22
CA SER A 78 35.19 -1.87 -30.36
C SER A 78 36.46 -2.19 -31.14
N GLU A 79 37.55 -2.52 -30.47
CA GLU A 79 38.80 -2.98 -31.10
C GLU A 79 38.61 -4.29 -31.88
N LEU A 80 37.91 -5.27 -31.29
CA LEU A 80 37.63 -6.56 -31.93
C LEU A 80 36.69 -6.43 -33.14
N LEU A 81 35.84 -5.40 -33.15
CA LEU A 81 34.93 -5.07 -34.25
C LEU A 81 35.53 -4.09 -35.25
N ALA A 82 36.71 -3.53 -34.98
CA ALA A 82 37.34 -2.53 -35.84
C ALA A 82 37.71 -3.20 -37.17
N ALA A 83 37.12 -2.70 -38.25
CA ALA A 83 37.44 -3.14 -39.59
C ALA A 83 38.48 -2.18 -40.23
N PRO A 84 39.27 -2.63 -41.22
CA PRO A 84 40.19 -1.76 -41.95
C PRO A 84 39.43 -0.56 -42.55
N ALA A 85 40.07 0.61 -42.58
CA ALA A 85 39.47 1.84 -43.10
C ALA A 85 38.85 1.63 -44.50
N GLY A 86 37.57 1.97 -44.67
CA GLY A 86 36.83 1.85 -45.94
C GLY A 86 35.97 0.58 -46.11
N THR A 87 35.80 -0.24 -45.08
CA THR A 87 34.92 -1.42 -45.11
C THR A 87 33.52 -1.10 -44.54
N ALA A 88 32.52 -1.93 -44.92
CA ALA A 88 31.14 -1.82 -44.44
C ALA A 88 31.00 -2.10 -42.93
N ALA A 89 29.82 -1.86 -42.37
CA ALA A 89 29.49 -2.21 -40.98
C ALA A 89 29.84 -3.69 -40.66
N PRO A 90 30.22 -4.01 -39.41
CA PRO A 90 30.62 -5.36 -39.04
C PRO A 90 29.47 -6.35 -39.24
N SER A 91 29.76 -7.47 -39.90
CA SER A 91 28.81 -8.55 -40.13
C SER A 91 28.41 -9.31 -38.85
N ASP A 92 27.26 -9.99 -38.87
CA ASP A 92 26.80 -10.89 -37.80
C ASP A 92 27.87 -11.88 -37.32
N GLU A 93 28.65 -12.45 -38.25
CA GLU A 93 29.72 -13.42 -37.92
C GLU A 93 30.93 -12.76 -37.24
N GLN A 94 31.28 -11.53 -37.63
CA GLN A 94 32.30 -10.75 -36.93
C GLN A 94 31.83 -10.39 -35.51
N LEU A 95 30.57 -10.02 -35.34
CA LEU A 95 29.97 -9.74 -34.04
C LEU A 95 29.97 -10.99 -33.14
N LYS A 96 29.52 -12.13 -33.64
CA LYS A 96 29.52 -13.40 -32.91
C LYS A 96 30.93 -13.76 -32.43
N ARG A 97 31.94 -13.66 -33.30
CA ARG A 97 33.34 -13.95 -32.96
C ARG A 97 33.87 -12.98 -31.90
N ALA A 98 33.70 -11.68 -32.09
CA ALA A 98 34.21 -10.65 -31.17
C ALA A 98 33.65 -10.83 -29.75
N LEU A 99 32.34 -11.08 -29.61
CA LEU A 99 31.73 -11.29 -28.29
C LEU A 99 32.23 -12.56 -27.60
N ARG A 100 32.44 -13.66 -28.33
CA ARG A 100 32.97 -14.90 -27.77
C ARG A 100 34.43 -14.75 -27.34
N GLN A 101 35.23 -14.03 -28.13
CA GLN A 101 36.61 -13.69 -27.75
C GLN A 101 36.64 -12.86 -26.47
N LEU A 102 35.85 -11.77 -26.42
CA LEU A 102 35.74 -10.92 -25.24
C LEU A 102 35.30 -11.73 -24.00
N ARG A 103 34.32 -12.62 -24.16
CA ARG A 103 33.83 -13.46 -23.07
C ARG A 103 34.92 -14.33 -22.47
N VAL A 104 35.75 -14.97 -23.30
CA VAL A 104 36.86 -15.80 -22.79
C VAL A 104 37.93 -14.95 -22.10
N GLU A 105 38.25 -13.77 -22.65
CA GLU A 105 39.20 -12.83 -22.04
C GLU A 105 38.71 -12.36 -20.64
N VAL A 106 37.44 -11.95 -20.52
CA VAL A 106 36.82 -11.57 -19.24
C VAL A 106 36.79 -12.74 -18.26
N PHE A 107 36.28 -13.90 -18.69
CA PHE A 107 36.17 -15.08 -17.84
C PHE A 107 37.53 -15.49 -17.26
N GLY A 108 38.57 -15.51 -18.10
CA GLY A 108 39.92 -15.84 -17.68
C GLY A 108 40.49 -14.83 -16.69
N ALA A 109 40.36 -13.53 -16.97
CA ALA A 109 40.89 -12.47 -16.09
C ALA A 109 40.17 -12.44 -14.73
N VAL A 110 38.85 -12.61 -14.72
CA VAL A 110 38.04 -12.69 -13.51
C VAL A 110 38.40 -13.94 -12.70
N ALA A 111 38.53 -15.09 -13.36
CA ALA A 111 38.96 -16.33 -12.70
C ALA A 111 40.36 -16.19 -12.08
N GLU A 112 41.33 -15.60 -12.80
CA GLU A 112 42.68 -15.36 -12.27
C GLU A 112 42.65 -14.51 -10.99
N ARG A 113 41.90 -13.41 -11.01
CA ARG A 113 41.81 -12.50 -9.86
C ARG A 113 41.07 -13.14 -8.68
N ASP A 114 39.96 -13.82 -8.93
CA ASP A 114 39.20 -14.54 -7.90
C ASP A 114 40.07 -15.65 -7.28
N LEU A 115 40.69 -16.51 -8.09
CA LEU A 115 41.55 -17.61 -7.62
C LEU A 115 42.72 -17.12 -6.75
N ARG A 116 43.27 -15.93 -7.04
CA ARG A 116 44.33 -15.30 -6.22
C ARG A 116 43.82 -14.60 -4.96
N GLY A 117 42.50 -14.51 -4.76
CA GLY A 117 41.89 -13.75 -3.68
C GLY A 117 41.98 -12.22 -3.86
N LEU A 118 42.20 -11.76 -5.09
CA LEU A 118 42.32 -10.33 -5.45
C LEU A 118 40.96 -9.70 -5.80
N ALA A 119 39.97 -10.50 -6.17
CA ALA A 119 38.62 -10.05 -6.48
C ALA A 119 37.62 -10.42 -5.37
N SER A 120 36.73 -9.49 -5.06
CA SER A 120 35.55 -9.79 -4.22
C SER A 120 34.44 -10.43 -5.06
N VAL A 121 33.46 -11.08 -4.42
CA VAL A 121 32.27 -11.60 -5.11
C VAL A 121 31.57 -10.50 -5.92
N ALA A 122 31.44 -9.30 -5.36
CA ALA A 122 30.82 -8.15 -6.04
C ALA A 122 31.61 -7.70 -7.29
N GLU A 123 32.94 -7.80 -7.27
CA GLU A 123 33.78 -7.50 -8.44
C GLU A 123 33.58 -8.54 -9.54
N VAL A 124 33.61 -9.83 -9.18
CA VAL A 124 33.40 -10.95 -10.10
C VAL A 124 32.02 -10.83 -10.77
N THR A 125 30.97 -10.71 -9.97
CA THR A 125 29.60 -10.62 -10.52
C THR A 125 29.35 -9.32 -11.27
N GLY A 126 30.00 -8.24 -10.86
CA GLY A 126 29.97 -6.94 -11.54
C GLY A 126 30.58 -7.02 -12.94
N ALA A 127 31.77 -7.61 -13.07
CA ALA A 127 32.43 -7.79 -14.36
C ALA A 127 31.62 -8.67 -15.33
N MET A 128 31.05 -9.77 -14.84
CA MET A 128 30.18 -10.63 -15.66
C MET A 128 28.88 -9.92 -16.06
N THR A 129 28.29 -9.13 -15.17
CA THR A 129 27.13 -8.28 -15.48
C THR A 129 27.48 -7.24 -16.56
N HIS A 130 28.62 -6.56 -16.44
CA HIS A 130 29.08 -5.60 -17.45
C HIS A 130 29.29 -6.24 -18.81
N LEU A 131 29.85 -7.46 -18.86
CA LEU A 131 30.00 -8.22 -20.09
C LEU A 131 28.63 -8.54 -20.72
N ALA A 132 27.66 -8.98 -19.94
CA ALA A 132 26.30 -9.27 -20.43
C ALA A 132 25.61 -8.02 -20.97
N GLU A 133 25.68 -6.90 -20.25
CA GLU A 133 25.12 -5.61 -20.70
C GLU A 133 25.81 -5.12 -21.98
N ALA A 134 27.15 -5.18 -22.07
CA ALA A 134 27.90 -4.80 -23.26
C ALA A 134 27.52 -5.66 -24.47
N ALA A 135 27.40 -6.97 -24.28
CA ALA A 135 27.02 -7.91 -25.33
C ALA A 135 25.61 -7.64 -25.85
N VAL A 136 24.64 -7.43 -24.96
CA VAL A 136 23.25 -7.11 -25.33
C VAL A 136 23.17 -5.78 -26.08
N GLN A 137 23.73 -4.72 -25.50
CA GLN A 137 23.63 -3.36 -26.04
C GLN A 137 24.33 -3.24 -27.40
N ARG A 138 25.55 -3.78 -27.53
CA ARG A 138 26.27 -3.74 -28.81
C ARG A 138 25.60 -4.57 -29.89
N SER A 139 25.04 -5.72 -29.52
CA SER A 139 24.29 -6.55 -30.47
C SER A 139 23.02 -5.85 -30.94
N LEU A 140 22.24 -5.28 -30.02
CA LEU A 140 21.04 -4.51 -30.36
C LEU A 140 21.35 -3.36 -31.32
N ALA A 141 22.40 -2.57 -31.05
CA ALA A 141 22.76 -1.43 -31.89
C ALA A 141 23.06 -1.84 -33.34
N LEU A 142 23.85 -2.90 -33.54
CA LEU A 142 24.21 -3.40 -34.87
C LEU A 142 23.04 -4.06 -35.59
N LEU A 143 22.33 -4.97 -34.90
CA LEU A 143 21.22 -5.73 -35.48
C LEU A 143 20.03 -4.82 -35.82
N SER A 144 19.78 -3.79 -35.01
CA SER A 144 18.72 -2.81 -35.29
C SER A 144 19.07 -1.95 -36.49
N ALA A 145 20.30 -1.43 -36.59
CA ALA A 145 20.73 -0.63 -37.74
C ALA A 145 20.55 -1.38 -39.07
N GLU A 146 20.89 -2.68 -39.11
CA GLU A 146 20.67 -3.50 -40.30
C GLU A 146 19.18 -3.75 -40.61
N LEU A 147 18.37 -4.02 -39.59
CA LEU A 147 16.93 -4.23 -39.76
C LEU A 147 16.20 -2.95 -40.16
N GLU A 148 16.59 -1.80 -39.62
CA GLU A 148 16.07 -0.48 -39.99
C GLU A 148 16.41 -0.14 -41.45
N ALA A 149 17.62 -0.47 -41.94
CA ALA A 149 17.96 -0.33 -43.35
C ALA A 149 17.08 -1.19 -44.28
N MET A 150 16.62 -2.34 -43.80
CA MET A 150 15.74 -3.23 -44.56
C MET A 150 14.26 -2.83 -44.51
N TYR A 151 13.72 -2.60 -43.32
CA TYR A 151 12.27 -2.47 -43.09
C TYR A 151 11.83 -1.06 -42.66
N GLY A 152 12.77 -0.12 -42.52
CA GLY A 152 12.52 1.20 -41.96
C GLY A 152 12.54 1.22 -40.44
N GLU A 153 12.55 2.44 -39.87
CA GLU A 153 12.50 2.67 -38.43
C GLU A 153 11.14 2.22 -37.85
N PRO A 154 11.11 1.44 -36.75
CA PRO A 154 9.88 1.06 -36.07
C PRO A 154 9.23 2.26 -35.37
N ARG A 155 7.94 2.49 -35.64
CA ARG A 155 7.17 3.63 -35.10
C ARG A 155 5.86 3.17 -34.45
N GLY A 156 5.50 3.82 -33.35
CA GLY A 156 4.21 3.64 -32.69
C GLY A 156 3.07 4.35 -33.44
N ALA A 157 1.85 4.21 -32.93
CA ALA A 157 0.65 4.82 -33.52
C ALA A 157 0.71 6.36 -33.65
N ASP A 158 1.48 7.03 -32.78
CA ASP A 158 1.70 8.47 -32.77
C ASP A 158 2.87 8.92 -33.68
N GLY A 159 3.49 7.98 -34.39
CA GLY A 159 4.63 8.22 -35.28
C GLY A 159 5.98 8.37 -34.57
N GLN A 160 6.04 8.22 -33.24
CA GLN A 160 7.30 8.24 -32.50
C GLN A 160 8.08 6.94 -32.69
N ARG A 161 9.41 7.03 -32.64
CA ARG A 161 10.30 5.86 -32.66
C ARG A 161 10.07 5.00 -31.42
N VAL A 162 9.86 3.71 -31.63
CA VAL A 162 9.81 2.70 -30.56
C VAL A 162 11.07 1.83 -30.61
N VAL A 163 11.47 1.27 -29.47
CA VAL A 163 12.70 0.46 -29.36
C VAL A 163 12.43 -0.88 -28.66
N LEU A 164 13.31 -1.85 -28.89
CA LEU A 164 13.28 -3.12 -28.17
C LEU A 164 13.93 -2.97 -26.79
N GLY A 165 13.13 -3.05 -25.75
CA GLY A 165 13.59 -3.21 -24.37
C GLY A 165 13.99 -4.64 -24.09
N VAL A 166 15.15 -4.82 -23.48
CA VAL A 166 15.59 -6.12 -22.97
C VAL A 166 15.66 -6.03 -21.45
N VAL A 167 14.77 -6.74 -20.76
CA VAL A 167 14.74 -6.83 -19.31
C VAL A 167 15.62 -8.00 -18.88
N GLY A 168 16.69 -7.71 -18.13
CA GLY A 168 17.47 -8.71 -17.43
C GLY A 168 16.77 -9.10 -16.13
N MET A 169 16.51 -10.39 -15.98
CA MET A 169 15.84 -10.97 -14.80
C MET A 169 16.88 -11.59 -13.84
N GLY A 170 16.42 -12.03 -12.66
CA GLY A 170 17.23 -12.80 -11.73
C GLY A 170 18.58 -12.18 -11.39
N LYS A 171 19.67 -12.94 -11.60
CA LYS A 171 21.03 -12.48 -11.27
C LYS A 171 21.51 -11.32 -12.16
N LEU A 172 21.15 -11.31 -13.44
CA LEU A 172 21.51 -10.23 -14.36
C LEU A 172 20.84 -8.92 -13.93
N GLY A 173 19.53 -8.97 -13.68
CA GLY A 173 18.76 -7.82 -13.20
C GLY A 173 19.24 -7.30 -11.84
N GLY A 174 19.64 -8.22 -10.95
CA GLY A 174 20.25 -7.94 -9.65
C GLY A 174 21.66 -7.37 -9.68
N ARG A 175 22.34 -7.37 -10.84
CA ARG A 175 23.80 -7.10 -10.99
C ARG A 175 24.68 -8.07 -10.19
N GLU A 176 24.22 -9.31 -10.08
CA GLU A 176 24.85 -10.40 -9.32
C GLU A 176 25.13 -11.62 -10.24
N LEU A 177 25.32 -11.39 -11.55
CA LEU A 177 25.51 -12.44 -12.55
C LEU A 177 26.75 -13.29 -12.24
N ASN A 178 26.57 -14.61 -12.18
CA ASN A 178 27.67 -15.52 -11.89
C ASN A 178 28.51 -15.84 -13.14
N VAL A 179 29.68 -16.44 -12.96
CA VAL A 179 30.70 -16.69 -13.99
C VAL A 179 30.26 -17.69 -15.06
N SER A 180 29.42 -18.67 -14.69
CA SER A 180 28.76 -19.57 -15.63
C SER A 180 27.26 -19.65 -15.30
N SER A 181 26.49 -18.69 -15.80
CA SER A 181 25.04 -18.62 -15.63
C SER A 181 24.33 -18.30 -16.93
N ASP A 182 23.10 -18.77 -17.03
CA ASP A 182 22.18 -18.32 -18.06
C ASP A 182 21.80 -16.86 -17.79
N ILE A 183 21.49 -16.12 -18.85
CA ILE A 183 20.86 -14.80 -18.75
C ILE A 183 19.37 -14.96 -19.00
N ASP A 184 18.59 -14.73 -17.96
CA ASP A 184 17.13 -14.75 -18.01
C ASP A 184 16.65 -13.41 -18.61
N LEU A 185 16.01 -13.43 -19.77
CA LEU A 185 15.61 -12.22 -20.50
C LEU A 185 14.11 -12.19 -20.78
N ILE A 186 13.54 -10.98 -20.77
CA ILE A 186 12.20 -10.69 -21.28
C ILE A 186 12.32 -9.54 -22.28
N PHE A 187 11.71 -9.69 -23.45
CA PHE A 187 11.70 -8.67 -24.49
C PHE A 187 10.38 -7.92 -24.48
N VAL A 188 10.48 -6.59 -24.40
CA VAL A 188 9.34 -5.68 -24.33
C VAL A 188 9.48 -4.51 -25.29
N TYR A 189 8.37 -3.96 -25.74
CA TYR A 189 8.30 -2.69 -26.48
C TYR A 189 7.04 -1.95 -26.06
N GLU A 190 6.93 -0.67 -26.40
CA GLU A 190 5.89 0.22 -25.89
C GLU A 190 4.49 -0.18 -26.38
N ASP A 191 4.22 0.02 -27.67
CA ASP A 191 2.90 -0.22 -28.25
C ASP A 191 2.99 -0.68 -29.71
N ASP A 192 1.87 -1.21 -30.20
CA ASP A 192 1.73 -1.68 -31.56
C ASP A 192 1.80 -0.53 -32.58
N GLY A 193 2.36 -0.85 -33.74
CA GLY A 193 2.59 0.11 -34.82
C GLY A 193 3.23 -0.57 -36.02
N GLU A 194 3.86 0.22 -36.88
CA GLU A 194 4.51 -0.26 -38.10
C GLU A 194 5.89 0.35 -38.30
N THR A 195 6.74 -0.35 -39.05
CA THR A 195 8.00 0.20 -39.51
C THR A 195 7.79 1.14 -40.69
N ALA A 196 8.64 2.15 -40.84
CA ALA A 196 8.50 3.19 -41.88
C ALA A 196 8.67 2.69 -43.33
N GLY A 197 9.00 1.41 -43.54
CA GLY A 197 9.38 0.86 -44.84
C GLY A 197 10.83 1.23 -45.20
N GLY A 198 11.49 0.36 -45.94
CA GLY A 198 12.89 0.54 -46.36
C GLY A 198 13.12 -0.05 -47.75
N THR A 199 14.19 -0.83 -47.89
CA THR A 199 14.40 -1.64 -49.11
C THR A 199 13.37 -2.77 -49.25
N ARG A 200 12.64 -3.09 -48.17
CA ARG A 200 11.49 -4.01 -48.12
C ARG A 200 10.26 -3.29 -47.55
N SER A 201 9.09 -3.92 -47.71
CA SER A 201 7.81 -3.43 -47.18
C SER A 201 7.84 -3.25 -45.66
N SER A 202 6.94 -2.41 -45.13
CA SER A 202 6.74 -2.27 -43.69
C SER A 202 6.38 -3.61 -43.04
N LEU A 203 6.73 -3.72 -41.76
CA LEU A 203 6.33 -4.81 -40.87
C LEU A 203 5.59 -4.20 -39.68
N SER A 204 4.75 -5.00 -39.01
CA SER A 204 4.28 -4.63 -37.68
C SER A 204 5.46 -4.55 -36.70
N THR A 205 5.38 -3.69 -35.69
CA THR A 205 6.39 -3.60 -34.63
C THR A 205 6.62 -4.95 -33.94
N GLN A 206 5.54 -5.71 -33.70
CA GLN A 206 5.61 -7.05 -33.11
C GLN A 206 6.42 -8.04 -33.96
N GLU A 207 6.21 -8.07 -35.28
CA GLU A 207 7.00 -8.91 -36.19
C GLU A 207 8.45 -8.45 -36.29
N TYR A 208 8.68 -7.14 -36.39
CA TYR A 208 10.00 -6.55 -36.45
C TYR A 208 10.82 -6.91 -35.19
N PHE A 209 10.26 -6.69 -34.01
CA PHE A 209 10.93 -6.97 -32.75
C PHE A 209 11.07 -8.46 -32.47
N THR A 210 10.13 -9.30 -32.92
CA THR A 210 10.30 -10.76 -32.86
C THR A 210 11.50 -11.22 -33.70
N ARG A 211 11.72 -10.62 -34.88
CA ARG A 211 12.91 -10.92 -35.71
C ARG A 211 14.20 -10.42 -35.05
N LEU A 212 14.20 -9.20 -34.53
CA LEU A 212 15.35 -8.63 -33.82
C LEU A 212 15.71 -9.48 -32.58
N GLY A 213 14.72 -9.86 -31.77
CA GLY A 213 14.90 -10.71 -30.59
C GLY A 213 15.47 -12.08 -30.92
N ARG A 214 14.99 -12.74 -32.00
CA ARG A 214 15.55 -14.04 -32.46
C ARG A 214 17.02 -13.92 -32.88
N ARG A 215 17.37 -12.84 -33.60
CA ARG A 215 18.77 -12.58 -34.00
C ARG A 215 19.65 -12.32 -32.78
N LEU A 216 19.17 -11.52 -31.83
CA LEU A 216 19.87 -11.26 -30.57
C LEU A 216 20.15 -12.56 -29.80
N ILE A 217 19.15 -13.42 -29.64
CA ILE A 217 19.33 -14.74 -29.01
C ILE A 217 20.40 -15.54 -29.75
N GLY A 218 20.32 -15.62 -31.09
CA GLY A 218 21.32 -16.32 -31.90
C GLY A 218 22.75 -15.81 -31.69
N VAL A 219 22.96 -14.49 -31.69
CA VAL A 219 24.28 -13.88 -31.46
C VAL A 219 24.86 -14.28 -30.10
N LEU A 220 24.02 -14.32 -29.06
CA LEU A 220 24.43 -14.60 -27.69
C LEU A 220 24.63 -16.10 -27.40
N SER A 221 23.69 -16.96 -27.84
CA SER A 221 23.58 -18.35 -27.39
C SER A 221 24.02 -19.42 -28.38
N GLU A 222 24.13 -19.11 -29.67
CA GLU A 222 24.54 -20.11 -30.67
C GLU A 222 25.95 -20.64 -30.36
N VAL A 223 26.16 -21.95 -30.48
CA VAL A 223 27.50 -22.53 -30.28
C VAL A 223 28.22 -22.51 -31.62
N THR A 224 29.26 -21.68 -31.74
CA THR A 224 30.14 -21.60 -32.92
C THR A 224 31.50 -22.24 -32.62
N ALA A 225 32.41 -22.22 -33.59
CA ALA A 225 33.81 -22.64 -33.37
C ALA A 225 34.52 -21.85 -32.25
N ASP A 226 34.07 -20.62 -31.99
CA ASP A 226 34.58 -19.75 -30.91
C ASP A 226 33.84 -19.96 -29.57
N GLY A 227 32.86 -20.87 -29.51
CA GLY A 227 32.04 -21.15 -28.33
C GLY A 227 30.70 -20.40 -28.33
N TYR A 228 30.27 -19.93 -27.16
CA TYR A 228 29.05 -19.13 -26.96
C TYR A 228 29.34 -17.94 -26.02
N VAL A 229 28.48 -16.93 -26.00
CA VAL A 229 28.62 -15.78 -25.09
C VAL A 229 27.90 -16.07 -23.78
N PHE A 230 26.57 -16.24 -23.87
CA PHE A 230 25.70 -16.61 -22.76
C PHE A 230 24.62 -17.57 -23.24
N ARG A 231 24.25 -18.51 -22.38
CA ARG A 231 23.01 -19.25 -22.55
C ARG A 231 21.84 -18.30 -22.21
N VAL A 232 20.84 -18.24 -23.08
CA VAL A 232 19.70 -17.32 -22.93
C VAL A 232 18.47 -18.13 -22.52
N ASP A 233 17.82 -17.73 -21.44
CA ASP A 233 16.55 -18.31 -20.99
C ASP A 233 15.42 -17.28 -21.12
N MET A 234 14.39 -17.65 -21.89
CA MET A 234 13.22 -16.81 -22.16
C MET A 234 11.97 -17.30 -21.40
N ARG A 235 12.07 -18.30 -20.52
CA ARG A 235 10.91 -18.97 -19.89
C ARG A 235 10.17 -18.11 -18.86
N LEU A 236 10.80 -17.03 -18.38
CA LEU A 236 10.17 -16.08 -17.44
C LEU A 236 9.26 -15.04 -18.13
N ARG A 237 9.18 -15.05 -19.46
CA ARG A 237 8.26 -14.16 -20.19
C ARG A 237 6.79 -14.55 -19.96
N PRO A 238 5.82 -13.63 -20.15
CA PRO A 238 4.40 -13.93 -20.03
C PRO A 238 3.98 -15.19 -20.81
N ASN A 239 3.19 -16.06 -20.18
CA ASN A 239 2.77 -17.37 -20.71
C ASN A 239 3.92 -18.37 -20.99
N GLY A 240 5.14 -18.11 -20.52
CA GLY A 240 6.30 -18.99 -20.66
C GLY A 240 6.58 -19.37 -22.11
N ASP A 241 6.88 -20.65 -22.36
CA ASP A 241 7.24 -21.14 -23.70
C ASP A 241 6.10 -21.05 -24.73
N SER A 242 4.86 -21.03 -24.27
CA SER A 242 3.67 -20.89 -25.12
C SER A 242 3.35 -19.43 -25.47
N GLY A 243 3.99 -18.47 -24.80
CA GLY A 243 3.81 -17.04 -25.04
C GLY A 243 4.64 -16.49 -26.20
N PRO A 244 4.27 -15.31 -26.72
CA PRO A 244 5.05 -14.61 -27.73
C PRO A 244 6.46 -14.31 -27.21
N LEU A 245 7.44 -14.24 -28.12
CA LEU A 245 8.83 -13.98 -27.75
C LEU A 245 9.03 -12.57 -27.21
N VAL A 246 8.28 -11.62 -27.75
CA VAL A 246 8.27 -10.20 -27.42
C VAL A 246 6.84 -9.80 -27.06
N CYS A 247 6.68 -9.00 -26.02
CA CYS A 247 5.38 -8.50 -25.57
C CYS A 247 5.34 -6.97 -25.66
N SER A 248 4.22 -6.39 -26.09
CA SER A 248 3.99 -4.96 -25.86
C SER A 248 3.80 -4.68 -24.36
N LEU A 249 3.95 -3.44 -23.93
CA LEU A 249 3.69 -3.07 -22.54
C LEU A 249 2.21 -3.26 -22.18
N GLY A 250 1.29 -2.99 -23.11
CA GLY A 250 -0.14 -3.27 -22.92
C GLY A 250 -0.42 -4.76 -22.67
N MET A 251 0.22 -5.65 -23.44
CA MET A 251 0.11 -7.11 -23.21
C MET A 251 0.68 -7.53 -21.85
N LEU A 252 1.80 -6.92 -21.44
CA LEU A 252 2.44 -7.22 -20.16
C LEU A 252 1.56 -6.76 -18.98
N GLU A 253 0.98 -5.57 -19.07
CA GLU A 253 0.08 -5.00 -18.09
C GLU A 253 -1.19 -5.85 -17.94
N GLU A 254 -1.83 -6.20 -19.05
CA GLU A 254 -3.00 -7.08 -19.05
C GLU A 254 -2.68 -8.45 -18.41
N TYR A 255 -1.52 -9.03 -18.75
CA TYR A 255 -1.10 -10.30 -18.18
C TYR A 255 -0.91 -10.21 -16.66
N PHE A 256 -0.24 -9.17 -16.16
CA PHE A 256 -0.06 -8.98 -14.72
C PHE A 256 -1.37 -8.74 -13.99
N TYR A 257 -2.29 -8.01 -14.60
CA TYR A 257 -3.60 -7.72 -14.02
C TYR A 257 -4.48 -8.97 -13.95
N VAL A 258 -4.57 -9.74 -15.04
CA VAL A 258 -5.50 -10.88 -15.16
C VAL A 258 -4.91 -12.17 -14.58
N GLN A 259 -3.63 -12.43 -14.78
CA GLN A 259 -3.01 -13.75 -14.54
C GLN A 259 -1.81 -13.71 -13.57
N GLY A 260 -1.37 -12.53 -13.15
CA GLY A 260 -0.12 -12.32 -12.43
C GLY A 260 -0.03 -13.11 -11.11
N ARG A 261 0.88 -14.10 -11.09
CA ARG A 261 1.09 -15.03 -9.98
C ARG A 261 2.13 -14.52 -8.99
N GLU A 262 2.09 -15.05 -7.77
CA GLU A 262 2.95 -14.59 -6.68
C GLU A 262 4.43 -14.90 -6.90
N TRP A 263 4.76 -16.02 -7.55
CA TRP A 263 6.15 -16.33 -7.93
C TRP A 263 6.68 -15.39 -9.04
N GLU A 264 5.80 -14.84 -9.88
CA GLU A 264 6.21 -13.89 -10.93
C GLU A 264 6.59 -12.55 -10.30
N ARG A 265 5.86 -12.12 -9.27
CA ARG A 265 6.26 -10.95 -8.47
C ARG A 265 7.66 -11.14 -7.89
N TYR A 266 7.92 -12.30 -7.31
CA TYR A 266 9.23 -12.66 -6.79
C TYR A 266 10.34 -12.59 -7.86
N ALA A 267 10.06 -13.07 -9.08
CA ALA A 267 11.01 -12.98 -10.20
C ALA A 267 11.26 -11.53 -10.66
N TRP A 268 10.20 -10.72 -10.75
CA TRP A 268 10.23 -9.33 -11.23
C TRP A 268 10.87 -8.34 -10.25
N ILE A 269 11.07 -8.69 -8.96
CA ILE A 269 11.86 -7.87 -8.02
C ILE A 269 13.21 -7.46 -8.60
N LYS A 270 13.87 -8.38 -9.30
CA LYS A 270 15.20 -8.14 -9.87
C LYS A 270 15.12 -7.58 -11.30
N GLY A 271 13.95 -7.58 -11.94
CA GLY A 271 13.77 -7.14 -13.32
C GLY A 271 14.25 -5.71 -13.55
N ARG A 272 15.06 -5.49 -14.59
CA ARG A 272 15.58 -4.19 -15.01
C ARG A 272 15.93 -4.20 -16.48
N LEU A 273 15.74 -3.07 -17.18
CA LEU A 273 16.28 -2.92 -18.53
C LEU A 273 17.81 -3.01 -18.53
N VAL A 274 18.33 -3.84 -19.43
CA VAL A 274 19.76 -4.00 -19.74
C VAL A 274 20.09 -3.56 -21.17
N SER A 275 19.08 -3.27 -21.99
CA SER A 275 19.21 -2.54 -23.26
C SER A 275 19.70 -1.10 -23.02
N GLU A 276 20.05 -0.39 -24.10
CA GLU A 276 20.50 1.01 -24.03
C GLU A 276 19.44 1.89 -23.34
N GLY A 277 19.89 2.87 -22.54
CA GLY A 277 19.02 3.76 -21.75
C GLY A 277 19.09 5.25 -22.12
N ASP A 278 19.97 5.65 -23.05
CA ASP A 278 20.28 7.06 -23.26
C ASP A 278 19.36 7.75 -24.29
N SER A 279 18.74 6.99 -25.20
CA SER A 279 17.79 7.54 -26.18
C SER A 279 16.46 7.92 -25.53
N ASP A 280 15.76 8.91 -26.11
CA ASP A 280 14.44 9.34 -25.61
C ASP A 280 13.42 8.19 -25.61
N ALA A 281 13.46 7.34 -26.65
CA ALA A 281 12.61 6.16 -26.73
C ALA A 281 12.92 5.14 -25.62
N ALA A 282 14.19 4.93 -25.28
CA ALA A 282 14.57 4.03 -24.19
C ALA A 282 14.15 4.56 -22.81
N ARG A 283 14.33 5.85 -22.54
CA ARG A 283 13.87 6.49 -21.29
C ARG A 283 12.35 6.41 -21.14
N ARG A 284 11.62 6.62 -22.24
CA ARG A 284 10.16 6.51 -22.27
C ARG A 284 9.71 5.08 -21.97
N LEU A 285 10.30 4.09 -22.64
CA LEU A 285 10.05 2.66 -22.40
C LEU A 285 10.38 2.26 -20.95
N GLU A 286 11.50 2.71 -20.39
CA GLU A 286 11.87 2.44 -18.98
C GLU A 286 10.82 2.99 -18.02
N SER A 287 10.43 4.26 -18.19
CA SER A 287 9.43 4.91 -17.35
C SER A 287 8.07 4.19 -17.41
N GLN A 288 7.64 3.78 -18.60
CA GLN A 288 6.37 3.05 -18.77
C GLN A 288 6.45 1.64 -18.18
N LEU A 289 7.53 0.90 -18.42
CA LEU A 289 7.75 -0.41 -17.82
C LEU A 289 7.78 -0.33 -16.29
N GLU A 290 8.44 0.66 -15.71
CA GLU A 290 8.46 0.86 -14.26
C GLU A 290 7.06 1.18 -13.71
N SER A 291 6.25 1.95 -14.45
CA SER A 291 4.87 2.25 -14.05
C SER A 291 3.97 1.01 -13.96
N ILE A 292 4.28 -0.04 -14.74
CA ILE A 292 3.56 -1.32 -14.75
C ILE A 292 4.13 -2.29 -13.70
N VAL A 293 5.45 -2.47 -13.69
CA VAL A 293 6.13 -3.47 -12.84
C VAL A 293 6.09 -3.07 -11.37
N LYS A 294 6.25 -1.78 -11.05
CA LYS A 294 6.30 -1.30 -9.67
C LYS A 294 5.03 -1.59 -8.87
N PRO A 295 3.81 -1.26 -9.33
CA PRO A 295 2.59 -1.62 -8.61
C PRO A 295 2.33 -3.13 -8.59
N PHE A 296 2.77 -3.87 -9.61
CA PHE A 296 2.66 -5.33 -9.65
C PHE A 296 3.51 -6.03 -8.57
N VAL A 297 4.78 -5.61 -8.41
CA VAL A 297 5.74 -6.20 -7.47
C VAL A 297 5.59 -5.62 -6.06
N TYR A 298 5.51 -4.29 -5.93
CA TYR A 298 5.60 -3.56 -4.66
C TYR A 298 4.24 -2.99 -4.25
N ARG A 299 3.38 -3.86 -3.73
CA ARG A 299 2.03 -3.45 -3.30
C ARG A 299 2.10 -2.46 -2.15
N ARG A 300 1.37 -1.35 -2.27
CA ARG A 300 1.28 -0.32 -1.21
C ARG A 300 0.56 -0.85 0.04
N TYR A 301 -0.38 -1.75 -0.15
CA TYR A 301 -1.08 -2.49 0.89
C TYR A 301 -0.79 -3.98 0.68
N LEU A 302 -0.23 -4.62 1.69
CA LEU A 302 -0.13 -6.07 1.71
C LEU A 302 -1.46 -6.62 2.16
N ASP A 303 -2.20 -7.23 1.25
CA ASP A 303 -3.23 -8.15 1.69
C ASP A 303 -2.55 -9.37 2.36
N PHE A 304 -3.25 -9.94 3.31
CA PHE A 304 -2.72 -11.02 4.12
C PHE A 304 -2.54 -12.35 3.35
N GLY A 305 -3.17 -12.47 2.18
CA GLY A 305 -2.94 -13.55 1.22
C GLY A 305 -1.54 -13.53 0.60
N VAL A 306 -0.88 -12.36 0.56
CA VAL A 306 0.53 -12.25 0.16
C VAL A 306 1.45 -12.97 1.15
N ILE A 307 1.21 -12.86 2.46
CA ILE A 307 2.03 -13.55 3.47
C ILE A 307 1.82 -15.08 3.36
N GLY A 308 0.58 -15.53 3.15
CA GLY A 308 0.27 -16.93 2.86
C GLY A 308 0.96 -17.43 1.59
N ALA A 309 0.97 -16.63 0.53
CA ALA A 309 1.68 -16.93 -0.71
C ALA A 309 3.20 -17.00 -0.52
N ILE A 310 3.79 -16.08 0.24
CA ILE A 310 5.22 -16.09 0.58
C ILE A 310 5.55 -17.37 1.38
N ARG A 311 4.70 -17.79 2.32
CA ARG A 311 4.86 -19.06 3.04
C ARG A 311 4.73 -20.28 2.12
N SER A 312 3.80 -20.25 1.17
CA SER A 312 3.68 -21.31 0.16
C SER A 312 4.94 -21.37 -0.72
N LEU A 313 5.50 -20.23 -1.13
CA LEU A 313 6.76 -20.18 -1.88
C LEU A 313 7.92 -20.76 -1.05
N HIS A 314 7.99 -20.40 0.24
CA HIS A 314 8.96 -20.95 1.19
C HIS A 314 8.88 -22.49 1.26
N GLN A 315 7.68 -23.06 1.40
CA GLN A 315 7.48 -24.53 1.40
C GLN A 315 7.82 -25.17 0.05
N GLN A 316 7.41 -24.56 -1.07
CA GLN A 316 7.70 -25.06 -2.41
C GLN A 316 9.20 -25.15 -2.68
N ILE A 317 9.98 -24.14 -2.26
CA ILE A 317 11.45 -24.15 -2.39
C ILE A 317 12.05 -25.35 -1.66
N ARG A 318 11.58 -25.65 -0.44
CA ARG A 318 12.05 -26.81 0.34
C ARG A 318 11.67 -28.13 -0.30
N HIS A 319 10.42 -28.29 -0.72
CA HIS A 319 9.96 -29.52 -1.36
C HIS A 319 10.69 -29.78 -2.69
N GLU A 320 10.96 -28.73 -3.47
CA GLU A 320 11.72 -28.83 -4.72
C GLU A 320 13.16 -29.30 -4.46
N ALA A 321 13.81 -28.73 -3.43
CA ALA A 321 15.14 -29.12 -2.99
C ALA A 321 15.20 -30.60 -2.57
N ALA A 322 14.31 -31.01 -1.67
CA ALA A 322 14.23 -32.39 -1.17
C ALA A 322 13.94 -33.41 -2.29
N ARG A 323 13.00 -33.08 -3.20
CA ARG A 323 12.66 -33.94 -4.34
C ARG A 323 13.84 -34.11 -5.30
N ARG A 324 14.58 -33.03 -5.61
CA ARG A 324 15.76 -33.12 -6.48
C ARG A 324 16.87 -33.95 -5.86
N ALA A 325 17.14 -33.77 -4.56
CA ALA A 325 18.12 -34.56 -3.83
C ALA A 325 17.78 -36.06 -3.85
N SER A 326 16.49 -36.41 -3.75
CA SER A 326 16.04 -37.81 -3.85
C SER A 326 16.14 -38.41 -5.27
N MET A 327 15.92 -37.62 -6.33
CA MET A 327 15.96 -38.12 -7.71
C MET A 327 17.38 -38.21 -8.31
N ARG A 328 18.34 -37.46 -7.77
CA ARG A 328 19.75 -37.44 -8.20
C ARG A 328 20.67 -37.55 -6.98
N PRO A 329 20.81 -38.74 -6.37
CA PRO A 329 21.62 -38.90 -5.15
C PRO A 329 23.09 -38.49 -5.35
N ASP A 330 23.60 -38.66 -6.56
CA ASP A 330 24.93 -38.26 -7.03
C ASP A 330 25.15 -36.74 -7.06
N LYS A 331 24.07 -35.96 -7.00
CA LYS A 331 24.07 -34.48 -6.96
C LYS A 331 23.27 -33.93 -5.78
N ALA A 332 23.09 -34.74 -4.74
CA ALA A 332 22.28 -34.37 -3.59
C ALA A 332 22.88 -33.20 -2.78
N ASP A 333 24.21 -33.09 -2.75
CA ASP A 333 24.91 -31.98 -2.09
C ASP A 333 25.05 -30.78 -3.04
N ASP A 334 24.01 -29.93 -3.06
CA ASP A 334 23.90 -28.72 -3.88
C ASP A 334 24.01 -27.46 -3.01
N ILE A 335 24.94 -26.55 -3.33
CA ILE A 335 25.20 -25.35 -2.51
C ILE A 335 24.17 -24.22 -2.72
N LYS A 336 23.36 -24.31 -3.78
CA LYS A 336 22.37 -23.30 -4.13
C LYS A 336 20.98 -23.71 -3.69
N LEU A 337 20.60 -24.95 -3.98
CA LEU A 337 19.28 -25.51 -3.72
C LEU A 337 19.20 -26.31 -2.42
N GLY A 338 20.33 -26.79 -1.89
CA GLY A 338 20.36 -27.48 -0.60
C GLY A 338 19.96 -26.57 0.57
N ARG A 339 19.65 -27.19 1.71
CA ARG A 339 19.30 -26.49 2.96
C ARG A 339 20.44 -25.56 3.37
N GLY A 340 20.11 -24.34 3.79
CA GLY A 340 21.09 -23.31 4.11
C GLY A 340 21.85 -22.76 2.90
N GLY A 341 21.38 -23.04 1.68
CA GLY A 341 22.04 -22.66 0.43
C GLY A 341 21.79 -21.21 -0.01
N ILE A 342 22.40 -20.84 -1.13
CA ILE A 342 22.35 -19.48 -1.70
C ILE A 342 20.90 -19.00 -1.90
N ARG A 343 20.01 -19.88 -2.37
CA ARG A 343 18.61 -19.54 -2.67
C ARG A 343 17.84 -19.13 -1.41
N GLU A 344 18.14 -19.70 -0.25
CA GLU A 344 17.48 -19.34 1.01
C GLU A 344 17.88 -17.93 1.46
N ILE A 345 19.14 -17.53 1.25
CA ILE A 345 19.60 -16.15 1.52
C ILE A 345 18.95 -15.15 0.56
N GLU A 346 18.95 -15.46 -0.75
CA GLU A 346 18.30 -14.62 -1.77
C GLU A 346 16.81 -14.44 -1.47
N PHE A 347 16.13 -15.53 -1.10
CA PHE A 347 14.72 -15.50 -0.70
C PHE A 347 14.52 -14.66 0.56
N SER A 348 15.33 -14.85 1.60
CA SER A 348 15.24 -14.08 2.85
C SER A 348 15.32 -12.57 2.60
N ALA A 349 16.22 -12.14 1.73
CA ALA A 349 16.30 -10.73 1.32
C ALA A 349 15.04 -10.29 0.56
N GLN A 350 14.63 -11.06 -0.45
CA GLN A 350 13.48 -10.73 -1.31
C GLN A 350 12.15 -10.72 -0.58
N VAL A 351 11.99 -11.48 0.51
CA VAL A 351 10.82 -11.42 1.39
C VAL A 351 10.64 -10.01 1.95
N PHE A 352 11.71 -9.35 2.41
CA PHE A 352 11.62 -7.96 2.85
C PHE A 352 11.20 -7.02 1.73
N GLN A 353 11.60 -7.30 0.48
CA GLN A 353 11.24 -6.50 -0.68
C GLN A 353 9.77 -6.64 -1.05
N LEU A 354 9.24 -7.87 -1.03
CA LEU A 354 7.82 -8.14 -1.27
C LEU A 354 6.95 -7.52 -0.18
N ILE A 355 7.36 -7.65 1.08
CA ILE A 355 6.58 -7.16 2.21
C ILE A 355 6.66 -5.63 2.29
N ARG A 356 7.85 -5.05 2.32
CA ARG A 356 8.02 -3.63 2.66
C ARG A 356 8.33 -2.73 1.47
N GLY A 357 8.61 -3.27 0.28
CA GLY A 357 8.99 -2.47 -0.88
C GLY A 357 7.89 -1.53 -1.39
N GLY A 358 6.62 -1.76 -1.07
CA GLY A 358 5.52 -0.84 -1.39
C GLY A 358 5.56 0.44 -0.57
N GLN A 359 5.84 0.31 0.73
CA GLN A 359 5.84 1.40 1.71
C GLN A 359 7.22 2.07 1.83
N ASP A 360 8.30 1.32 1.62
CA ASP A 360 9.67 1.78 1.77
C ASP A 360 10.47 1.51 0.49
N ALA A 361 10.75 2.61 -0.24
CA ALA A 361 11.49 2.57 -1.49
C ALA A 361 12.92 2.01 -1.33
N GLY A 362 13.51 2.06 -0.13
CA GLY A 362 14.84 1.51 0.12
C GLY A 362 14.91 -0.02 -0.08
N PHE A 363 13.82 -0.74 0.13
CA PHE A 363 13.74 -2.18 -0.16
C PHE A 363 13.61 -2.51 -1.65
N ARG A 364 13.49 -1.52 -2.54
CA ARG A 364 13.48 -1.74 -4.01
C ARG A 364 14.88 -1.88 -4.58
N VAL A 365 15.92 -1.75 -3.76
CA VAL A 365 17.31 -2.01 -4.15
C VAL A 365 17.46 -3.47 -4.60
N ARG A 366 18.08 -3.71 -5.75
CA ARG A 366 18.10 -5.05 -6.34
C ARG A 366 19.17 -5.98 -5.74
N PRO A 367 20.44 -5.58 -5.48
CA PRO A 367 21.44 -6.50 -4.94
C PRO A 367 21.09 -7.10 -3.56
N THR A 368 21.26 -8.42 -3.41
CA THR A 368 20.82 -9.19 -2.22
C THR A 368 21.44 -8.66 -0.92
N LEU A 369 22.76 -8.42 -0.91
CA LEU A 369 23.44 -7.89 0.28
C LEU A 369 23.06 -6.44 0.61
N ALA A 370 22.64 -5.65 -0.39
CA ALA A 370 22.16 -4.29 -0.15
C ALA A 370 20.78 -4.29 0.53
N VAL A 371 19.92 -5.24 0.17
CA VAL A 371 18.63 -5.46 0.83
C VAL A 371 18.82 -5.85 2.29
N LEU A 372 19.72 -6.79 2.59
CA LEU A 372 20.01 -7.20 3.98
C LEU A 372 20.58 -6.04 4.81
N ARG A 373 21.41 -5.18 4.21
CA ARG A 373 21.90 -3.96 4.86
C ARG A 373 20.76 -3.00 5.19
N HIS A 374 19.83 -2.81 4.25
CA HIS A 374 18.66 -1.96 4.48
C HIS A 374 17.71 -2.55 5.54
N ALA A 375 17.54 -3.87 5.57
CA ALA A 375 16.77 -4.57 6.60
C ALA A 375 17.36 -4.33 8.00
N GLN A 376 18.69 -4.41 8.14
CA GLN A 376 19.38 -4.11 9.39
C GLN A 376 19.24 -2.63 9.79
N ALA A 377 19.37 -1.70 8.85
CA ALA A 377 19.19 -0.27 9.12
C ALA A 377 17.77 0.08 9.59
N ARG A 378 16.77 -0.74 9.24
CA ARG A 378 15.37 -0.64 9.72
C ARG A 378 15.08 -1.48 10.98
N GLY A 379 16.09 -2.08 11.58
CA GLY A 379 15.94 -2.90 12.79
C GLY A 379 15.20 -4.23 12.60
N LEU A 380 15.05 -4.71 11.35
CA LEU A 380 14.33 -5.95 11.06
C LEU A 380 15.18 -7.21 11.31
N ILE A 381 16.50 -7.06 11.28
CA ILE A 381 17.47 -8.11 11.63
C ILE A 381 18.59 -7.49 12.46
N GLY A 382 19.19 -8.29 13.35
CA GLY A 382 20.37 -7.89 14.13
C GLY A 382 21.60 -7.63 13.25
N GLU A 383 22.53 -6.83 13.76
CA GLU A 383 23.82 -6.56 13.10
C GLU A 383 24.66 -7.83 12.92
N ASP A 384 24.66 -8.68 13.94
CA ASP A 384 25.31 -10.00 13.93
C ASP A 384 24.70 -10.94 12.88
N VAL A 385 23.38 -10.94 12.75
CA VAL A 385 22.65 -11.72 11.73
C VAL A 385 23.04 -11.26 10.34
N ARG A 386 23.02 -9.93 10.10
CA ARG A 386 23.42 -9.33 8.82
C ARG A 386 24.87 -9.66 8.46
N GLU A 387 25.78 -9.60 9.42
CA GLU A 387 27.19 -9.98 9.24
C GLU A 387 27.33 -11.43 8.83
N ARG A 388 26.76 -12.35 9.59
CA ARG A 388 26.89 -13.79 9.32
C ARG A 388 26.19 -14.22 8.03
N LEU A 389 25.05 -13.62 7.66
CA LEU A 389 24.41 -13.85 6.36
C LEU A 389 25.27 -13.32 5.21
N THR A 390 25.94 -12.18 5.39
CA THR A 390 26.87 -11.64 4.39
C THR A 390 28.06 -12.56 4.18
N ASP A 391 28.65 -13.06 5.27
CA ASP A 391 29.77 -13.98 5.20
C ASP A 391 29.36 -15.31 4.55
N ALA A 392 28.19 -15.85 4.92
CA ALA A 392 27.63 -17.05 4.29
C ALA A 392 27.39 -16.87 2.79
N TYR A 393 26.77 -15.76 2.37
CA TYR A 393 26.51 -15.49 0.96
C TYR A 393 27.80 -15.35 0.16
N ASN A 394 28.78 -14.61 0.68
CA ASN A 394 30.08 -14.45 0.02
C ASN A 394 30.80 -15.80 -0.08
N PHE A 395 30.83 -16.58 1.00
CA PHE A 395 31.47 -17.89 1.01
C PHE A 395 30.83 -18.85 0.00
N LEU A 396 29.50 -18.98 0.02
CA LEU A 396 28.77 -19.85 -0.88
C LEU A 396 28.93 -19.43 -2.35
N ARG A 397 28.94 -18.12 -2.65
CA ARG A 397 29.19 -17.62 -4.01
C ARG A 397 30.62 -17.88 -4.45
N THR A 398 31.62 -17.63 -3.61
CA THR A 398 33.01 -17.98 -3.95
C THR A 398 33.16 -19.47 -4.21
N LEU A 399 32.55 -20.33 -3.38
CA LEU A 399 32.52 -21.78 -3.59
C LEU A 399 31.84 -22.13 -4.93
N GLU A 400 30.71 -21.52 -5.24
CA GLU A 400 30.02 -21.66 -6.53
C GLU A 400 30.93 -21.28 -7.71
N HIS A 401 31.66 -20.18 -7.62
CA HIS A 401 32.60 -19.76 -8.66
C HIS A 401 33.68 -20.83 -8.88
N ARG A 402 34.24 -21.43 -7.82
CA ARG A 402 35.26 -22.48 -7.92
C ARG A 402 34.74 -23.70 -8.65
N LEU A 403 33.53 -24.15 -8.32
CA LEU A 403 32.87 -25.25 -9.02
C LEU A 403 32.67 -24.92 -10.51
N GLN A 404 32.25 -23.70 -10.84
CA GLN A 404 31.96 -23.28 -12.21
C GLN A 404 33.23 -23.06 -13.06
N TYR A 405 34.29 -22.48 -12.49
CA TYR A 405 35.55 -22.21 -13.21
C TYR A 405 36.20 -23.47 -13.77
N ARG A 406 35.99 -24.63 -13.12
CA ARG A 406 36.67 -25.88 -13.50
C ARG A 406 36.50 -26.20 -14.98
N ASP A 407 35.26 -26.12 -15.47
CA ASP A 407 34.89 -26.48 -16.84
C ASP A 407 34.00 -25.46 -17.55
N ASP A 408 33.76 -24.29 -16.95
CA ASP A 408 32.73 -23.35 -17.41
C ASP A 408 31.35 -24.04 -17.50
N ALA A 409 30.98 -24.71 -16.40
CA ALA A 409 29.74 -25.44 -16.29
C ALA A 409 28.84 -24.78 -15.26
N GLN A 410 27.54 -24.69 -15.54
CA GLN A 410 26.52 -24.26 -14.58
C GLN A 410 26.22 -25.40 -13.60
N THR A 411 27.16 -25.64 -12.70
CA THR A 411 27.05 -26.63 -11.63
C THR A 411 27.00 -25.96 -10.26
N HIS A 412 26.21 -26.54 -9.37
CA HIS A 412 26.14 -26.19 -7.95
C HIS A 412 26.38 -27.43 -7.07
N ALA A 413 26.60 -28.60 -7.69
CA ALA A 413 26.82 -29.85 -6.98
C ALA A 413 28.28 -29.96 -6.55
N MET A 414 28.49 -30.40 -5.32
CA MET A 414 29.83 -30.70 -4.81
C MET A 414 30.43 -31.91 -5.55
N PRO A 415 31.75 -31.91 -5.85
CA PRO A 415 32.38 -33.02 -6.55
C PRO A 415 32.38 -34.27 -5.68
N VAL A 416 32.28 -35.44 -6.33
CA VAL A 416 32.41 -36.76 -5.67
C VAL A 416 33.82 -37.33 -5.80
N ASP A 417 34.55 -36.92 -6.84
CA ASP A 417 35.90 -37.37 -7.12
C ASP A 417 36.90 -36.82 -6.07
N PRO A 418 37.76 -37.67 -5.47
CA PRO A 418 38.70 -37.24 -4.44
C PRO A 418 39.70 -36.16 -4.89
N ASP A 419 40.18 -36.23 -6.14
CA ASP A 419 41.16 -35.28 -6.66
C ASP A 419 40.49 -33.92 -6.93
N GLU A 420 39.26 -33.93 -7.46
CA GLU A 420 38.46 -32.71 -7.62
C GLU A 420 38.11 -32.07 -6.27
N ARG A 421 37.82 -32.87 -5.23
CA ARG A 421 37.61 -32.39 -3.85
C ARG A 421 38.86 -31.74 -3.26
N ALA A 422 40.02 -32.36 -3.45
CA ALA A 422 41.30 -31.81 -2.98
C ALA A 422 41.63 -30.50 -3.70
N ALA A 423 41.43 -30.44 -5.03
CA ALA A 423 41.64 -29.23 -5.82
C ALA A 423 40.69 -28.10 -5.39
N LEU A 424 39.41 -28.41 -5.11
CA LEU A 424 38.42 -27.45 -4.63
C LEU A 424 38.84 -26.85 -3.28
N ALA A 425 39.18 -27.70 -2.30
CA ALA A 425 39.63 -27.28 -0.97
C ALA A 425 40.88 -26.39 -1.06
N ALA A 426 41.89 -26.81 -1.82
CA ALA A 426 43.11 -26.04 -2.04
C ALA A 426 42.83 -24.67 -2.69
N SER A 427 41.93 -24.60 -3.67
CA SER A 427 41.58 -23.34 -4.34
C SER A 427 40.99 -22.31 -3.38
N LEU A 428 40.26 -22.76 -2.36
CA LEU A 428 39.64 -21.92 -1.33
C LEU A 428 40.57 -21.68 -0.13
N GLY A 429 41.78 -22.26 -0.14
CA GLY A 429 42.76 -22.10 0.93
C GLY A 429 42.55 -23.02 2.13
N PHE A 430 41.77 -24.10 1.99
CA PHE A 430 41.59 -25.10 3.04
C PHE A 430 42.67 -26.19 2.97
N ALA A 431 43.01 -26.76 4.13
CA ALA A 431 44.00 -27.83 4.24
C ALA A 431 43.55 -29.12 3.53
N ASP A 432 42.27 -29.45 3.67
CA ASP A 432 41.63 -30.60 3.03
C ASP A 432 40.13 -30.36 2.85
N TYR A 433 39.46 -31.32 2.21
CA TYR A 433 38.03 -31.25 1.94
C TYR A 433 37.17 -31.33 3.23
N ALA A 434 37.64 -32.01 4.28
CA ALA A 434 36.90 -32.11 5.54
C ALA A 434 36.84 -30.75 6.27
N ALA A 435 37.94 -29.99 6.23
CA ALA A 435 38.00 -28.62 6.75
C ALA A 435 37.06 -27.68 5.98
N LEU A 436 37.00 -27.81 4.64
CA LEU A 436 36.05 -27.06 3.82
C LEU A 436 34.60 -27.36 4.22
N MET A 437 34.24 -28.65 4.36
CA MET A 437 32.89 -29.07 4.72
C MET A 437 32.47 -28.56 6.10
N THR A 438 33.37 -28.58 7.08
CA THR A 438 33.09 -28.07 8.43
C THR A 438 32.66 -26.59 8.40
N VAL A 439 33.31 -25.77 7.57
CA VAL A 439 32.96 -24.36 7.41
C VAL A 439 31.66 -24.19 6.63
N LEU A 440 31.50 -24.95 5.54
CA LEU A 440 30.27 -24.94 4.73
C LEU A 440 29.04 -25.29 5.57
N ASP A 441 29.11 -26.35 6.37
CA ASP A 441 28.01 -26.81 7.22
C ASP A 441 27.69 -25.81 8.34
N GLY A 442 28.71 -25.13 8.88
CA GLY A 442 28.52 -24.02 9.82
C GLY A 442 27.74 -22.85 9.22
N HIS A 443 28.04 -22.48 7.98
CA HIS A 443 27.26 -21.46 7.26
C HIS A 443 25.83 -21.95 6.94
N ARG A 444 25.68 -23.18 6.42
CA ARG A 444 24.37 -23.75 6.07
C ARG A 444 23.45 -23.85 7.28
N THR A 445 23.94 -24.36 8.40
CA THR A 445 23.17 -24.49 9.65
C THR A 445 22.66 -23.13 10.13
N PHE A 446 23.50 -22.08 10.02
CA PHE A 446 23.08 -20.74 10.40
C PHE A 446 22.02 -20.16 9.47
N VAL A 447 22.24 -20.27 8.14
CA VAL A 447 21.27 -19.78 7.14
C VAL A 447 19.94 -20.48 7.31
N GLU A 448 19.94 -21.79 7.51
CA GLU A 448 18.74 -22.59 7.74
C GLU A 448 17.97 -22.09 8.97
N ALA A 449 18.66 -21.91 10.11
CA ALA A 449 18.04 -21.42 11.33
C ALA A 449 17.41 -20.02 11.16
N GLN A 450 18.08 -19.13 10.42
CA GLN A 450 17.53 -17.80 10.11
C GLN A 450 16.35 -17.87 9.14
N PHE A 451 16.42 -18.75 8.15
CA PHE A 451 15.35 -18.98 7.20
C PHE A 451 14.07 -19.51 7.88
N ASP A 452 14.22 -20.43 8.84
CA ASP A 452 13.12 -20.89 9.70
C ASP A 452 12.53 -19.74 10.54
N GLN A 453 13.39 -18.89 11.11
CA GLN A 453 12.98 -17.81 12.01
C GLN A 453 12.11 -16.75 11.31
N ILE A 454 12.35 -16.46 10.02
CA ILE A 454 11.57 -15.48 9.24
C ILE A 454 10.06 -15.79 9.24
N PHE A 455 9.68 -17.07 9.42
CA PHE A 455 8.29 -17.51 9.44
C PHE A 455 7.84 -18.20 10.73
N ALA A 456 8.71 -18.32 11.74
CA ALA A 456 8.44 -19.05 12.98
C ALA A 456 7.39 -18.35 13.88
N ASP A 457 7.34 -17.02 13.88
CA ASP A 457 6.43 -16.24 14.72
C ASP A 457 5.07 -16.03 14.05
N LYS A 458 4.25 -17.09 14.08
CA LYS A 458 2.77 -17.07 14.12
C LYS A 458 2.14 -18.48 14.22
N VAL A 459 2.94 -19.52 14.47
CA VAL A 459 2.44 -20.90 14.66
C VAL A 459 2.02 -21.19 16.11
N SER A 460 2.40 -20.34 17.07
CA SER A 460 1.89 -20.43 18.45
C SER A 460 0.44 -19.97 18.63
N GLY A 461 -0.23 -19.55 17.55
CA GLY A 461 -1.69 -19.44 17.47
C GLY A 461 -2.27 -20.72 16.84
N GLY A 462 -2.42 -21.76 17.67
CA GLY A 462 -3.16 -23.01 17.42
C GLY A 462 -3.43 -23.40 15.96
N HIS A 463 -2.55 -24.21 15.38
CA HIS A 463 -3.04 -25.30 14.51
C HIS A 463 -3.69 -26.35 15.40
N CYS A 464 -4.85 -26.02 15.97
CA CYS A 464 -5.84 -27.02 16.25
C CYS A 464 -6.42 -27.35 14.88
N ALA A 465 -5.98 -28.46 14.28
CA ALA A 465 -6.88 -29.18 13.40
C ALA A 465 -8.19 -29.29 14.19
N ALA A 466 -9.25 -28.63 13.69
CA ALA A 466 -10.58 -28.82 14.23
C ALA A 466 -10.81 -30.34 14.19
N GLY A 467 -10.87 -30.96 15.37
CA GLY A 467 -11.33 -32.33 15.45
C GLY A 467 -12.71 -32.36 14.82
N GLU A 468 -12.99 -33.33 13.96
CA GLU A 468 -14.28 -33.50 13.28
C GLU A 468 -15.48 -33.69 14.26
N ASP A 469 -15.24 -33.62 15.58
CA ASP A 469 -16.19 -33.84 16.68
C ASP A 469 -16.53 -32.57 17.52
N THR A 470 -16.28 -31.34 17.06
CA THR A 470 -16.72 -30.14 17.83
C THR A 470 -18.20 -29.84 17.65
N ALA A 471 -18.87 -29.32 18.69
CA ALA A 471 -20.28 -28.91 18.61
C ALA A 471 -20.52 -27.86 17.50
N ALA A 472 -19.55 -26.97 17.27
CA ALA A 472 -19.60 -25.98 16.21
C ALA A 472 -19.49 -26.59 14.80
N ALA A 473 -18.62 -27.59 14.61
CA ALA A 473 -18.52 -28.33 13.35
C ALA A 473 -19.82 -29.09 13.04
N TRP A 474 -20.47 -29.66 14.06
CA TRP A 474 -21.76 -30.31 13.90
C TRP A 474 -22.90 -29.33 13.59
N ILE A 475 -22.95 -28.17 14.26
CA ILE A 475 -23.95 -27.13 13.98
C ILE A 475 -23.83 -26.63 12.54
N TRP A 476 -22.61 -26.37 12.05
CA TRP A 476 -22.36 -25.96 10.66
C TRP A 476 -22.08 -27.19 9.76
N SER A 477 -23.09 -28.04 9.60
CA SER A 477 -23.00 -29.28 8.81
C SER A 477 -24.28 -29.56 8.01
N GLY A 478 -24.33 -30.74 7.37
CA GLY A 478 -25.53 -31.24 6.71
C GLY A 478 -26.78 -31.30 7.60
N ALA A 479 -26.63 -31.26 8.93
CA ALA A 479 -27.76 -31.14 9.87
C ALA A 479 -28.62 -29.89 9.61
N LEU A 480 -28.05 -28.78 9.10
CA LEU A 480 -28.82 -27.58 8.76
C LEU A 480 -29.79 -27.79 7.60
N ALA A 481 -29.63 -28.86 6.80
CA ALA A 481 -30.52 -29.22 5.71
C ALA A 481 -31.64 -30.20 6.12
N ASP A 482 -31.60 -30.76 7.33
CA ASP A 482 -32.57 -31.73 7.82
C ASP A 482 -33.44 -31.13 8.93
N ASP A 483 -34.74 -30.99 8.68
CA ASP A 483 -35.70 -30.46 9.67
C ASP A 483 -35.91 -31.44 10.84
N GLY A 484 -35.53 -32.71 10.70
CA GLY A 484 -35.58 -33.71 11.78
C GLY A 484 -34.55 -33.52 12.89
N GLU A 485 -33.54 -32.68 12.67
CA GLU A 485 -32.45 -32.39 13.62
C GLU A 485 -32.66 -31.08 14.40
N ASP A 486 -33.81 -30.40 14.25
CA ASP A 486 -34.10 -29.09 14.85
C ASP A 486 -33.93 -29.07 16.37
N ASP A 487 -34.52 -30.03 17.08
CA ASP A 487 -34.41 -30.13 18.54
C ASP A 487 -32.96 -30.27 19.00
N ALA A 488 -32.14 -31.00 18.23
CA ALA A 488 -30.74 -31.25 18.53
C ALA A 488 -29.83 -30.07 18.17
N LEU A 489 -30.18 -29.28 17.15
CA LEU A 489 -29.53 -28.01 16.81
C LEU A 489 -29.85 -26.92 17.84
N LEU A 490 -31.13 -26.79 18.22
CA LEU A 490 -31.57 -25.84 19.25
C LEU A 490 -30.89 -26.12 20.60
N ALA A 491 -30.82 -27.38 21.03
CA ALA A 491 -30.15 -27.74 22.27
C ALA A 491 -28.64 -27.41 22.27
N ARG A 492 -27.96 -27.57 21.13
CA ARG A 492 -26.53 -27.22 21.01
C ARG A 492 -26.29 -25.72 20.93
N LEU A 493 -27.15 -24.97 20.25
CA LEU A 493 -27.11 -23.51 20.23
C LEU A 493 -27.39 -22.95 21.63
N ASP A 494 -28.37 -23.50 22.35
CA ASP A 494 -28.60 -23.19 23.77
C ASP A 494 -27.35 -23.49 24.62
N GLY A 495 -26.68 -24.62 24.37
CA GLY A 495 -25.40 -24.97 25.00
C GLY A 495 -24.24 -24.02 24.70
N LEU A 496 -24.29 -23.26 23.60
CA LEU A 496 -23.35 -22.16 23.30
C LEU A 496 -23.77 -20.82 23.94
N GLY A 497 -24.94 -20.78 24.58
CA GLY A 497 -25.47 -19.67 25.35
C GLY A 497 -26.26 -18.63 24.54
N PHE A 498 -26.76 -18.97 23.35
CA PHE A 498 -27.62 -18.03 22.60
C PHE A 498 -28.93 -17.76 23.36
N ALA A 499 -29.38 -16.50 23.41
CA ALA A 499 -30.60 -16.12 24.13
C ALA A 499 -31.88 -16.48 23.37
N ASP A 500 -31.82 -16.44 22.03
CA ASP A 500 -32.84 -16.90 21.10
C ASP A 500 -32.22 -17.87 20.08
N PRO A 501 -32.00 -19.14 20.48
CA PRO A 501 -31.45 -20.18 19.59
C PRO A 501 -32.25 -20.38 18.30
N ALA A 502 -33.57 -20.14 18.33
CA ALA A 502 -34.45 -20.33 17.17
C ALA A 502 -34.19 -19.28 16.09
N ALA A 503 -34.03 -18.00 16.46
CA ALA A 503 -33.68 -16.95 15.51
C ALA A 503 -32.30 -17.16 14.88
N VAL A 504 -31.31 -17.60 15.68
CA VAL A 504 -29.96 -17.91 15.19
C VAL A 504 -30.00 -19.09 14.21
N LEU A 505 -30.69 -20.18 14.57
CA LEU A 505 -30.85 -21.35 13.71
C LEU A 505 -31.47 -20.99 12.35
N ALA A 506 -32.56 -20.21 12.37
CA ALA A 506 -33.22 -19.77 11.14
C ALA A 506 -32.26 -19.02 10.21
N ARG A 507 -31.37 -18.19 10.76
CA ARG A 507 -30.36 -17.47 9.97
C ARG A 507 -29.28 -18.40 9.40
N LEU A 508 -28.74 -19.29 10.21
CA LEU A 508 -27.73 -20.27 9.77
C LEU A 508 -28.26 -21.14 8.63
N ARG A 509 -29.49 -21.65 8.77
CA ARG A 509 -30.18 -22.44 7.75
C ARG A 509 -30.39 -21.65 6.45
N ALA A 510 -30.81 -20.39 6.55
CA ALA A 510 -31.00 -19.52 5.39
C ALA A 510 -29.71 -19.35 4.56
N ILE A 511 -28.54 -19.26 5.21
CA ILE A 511 -27.25 -19.15 4.50
C ILE A 511 -26.85 -20.50 3.91
N TRP A 512 -26.96 -21.57 4.69
CA TRP A 512 -26.62 -22.93 4.24
C TRP A 512 -27.39 -23.31 2.98
N GLN A 513 -28.67 -22.94 2.91
CA GLN A 513 -29.55 -23.18 1.76
C GLN A 513 -29.43 -22.12 0.66
N SER A 514 -28.63 -21.08 0.84
CA SER A 514 -28.51 -19.99 -0.14
C SER A 514 -27.80 -20.45 -1.41
N SER A 515 -28.28 -19.97 -2.57
CA SER A 515 -27.60 -20.19 -3.86
C SER A 515 -26.20 -19.58 -3.91
N ARG A 516 -25.94 -18.54 -3.09
CA ARG A 516 -24.62 -17.94 -2.95
C ARG A 516 -23.63 -18.91 -2.34
N TYR A 517 -23.96 -19.55 -1.23
CA TYR A 517 -23.10 -20.54 -0.56
C TYR A 517 -22.95 -21.81 -1.41
N ALA A 518 -24.07 -22.36 -1.91
CA ALA A 518 -24.06 -23.57 -2.73
C ALA A 518 -23.27 -23.42 -4.04
N GLY A 519 -23.20 -22.20 -4.59
CA GLY A 519 -22.45 -21.87 -5.80
C GLY A 519 -20.96 -21.57 -5.58
N LEU A 520 -20.44 -21.59 -4.34
CA LEU A 520 -19.03 -21.30 -4.08
C LEU A 520 -18.12 -22.40 -4.63
N PRO A 521 -16.96 -22.02 -5.24
CA PRO A 521 -15.89 -22.96 -5.54
C PRO A 521 -15.43 -23.70 -4.28
N GLU A 522 -15.02 -24.96 -4.42
CA GLU A 522 -14.69 -25.85 -3.30
C GLU A 522 -13.73 -25.21 -2.27
N LYS A 523 -12.64 -24.60 -2.72
CA LYS A 523 -11.68 -23.90 -1.82
C LYS A 523 -12.29 -22.73 -1.05
N SER A 524 -13.21 -21.98 -1.67
CA SER A 524 -13.87 -20.85 -1.02
C SER A 524 -14.92 -21.32 -0.03
N ARG A 525 -15.60 -22.42 -0.34
CA ARG A 525 -16.55 -23.08 0.58
C ARG A 525 -15.85 -23.61 1.82
N GLN A 526 -14.73 -24.33 1.66
CA GLN A 526 -13.91 -24.81 2.77
C GLN A 526 -13.46 -23.67 3.71
N ARG A 527 -13.06 -22.52 3.15
CA ARG A 527 -12.72 -21.32 3.92
C ARG A 527 -13.94 -20.73 4.64
N PHE A 528 -15.08 -20.64 3.95
CA PHE A 528 -16.33 -20.19 4.56
C PHE A 528 -16.68 -21.06 5.77
N ASP A 529 -16.67 -22.38 5.60
CA ASP A 529 -17.01 -23.35 6.64
C ASP A 529 -16.07 -23.23 7.84
N SER A 530 -14.76 -23.10 7.57
CA SER A 530 -13.76 -22.90 8.64
C SER A 530 -14.02 -21.63 9.45
N VAL A 531 -14.37 -20.52 8.80
CA VAL A 531 -14.67 -19.25 9.49
C VAL A 531 -15.99 -19.33 10.24
N ALA A 532 -17.03 -19.94 9.65
CA ALA A 532 -18.34 -20.16 10.28
C ALA A 532 -18.21 -20.99 11.56
N GLN A 533 -17.45 -22.09 11.52
CA GLN A 533 -17.21 -22.95 12.68
C GLN A 533 -16.45 -22.20 13.78
N ARG A 534 -15.36 -21.50 13.44
CA ARG A 534 -14.57 -20.71 14.41
C ARG A 534 -15.40 -19.61 15.08
N ALA A 535 -16.34 -19.03 14.36
CA ALA A 535 -17.23 -18.03 14.92
C ALA A 535 -18.19 -18.62 15.95
N LEU A 536 -18.78 -19.79 15.66
CA LEU A 536 -19.63 -20.52 16.61
C LEU A 536 -18.82 -20.95 17.84
N GLU A 537 -17.56 -21.38 17.67
CA GLU A 537 -16.64 -21.66 18.79
C GLU A 537 -16.28 -20.41 19.60
N ALA A 538 -16.31 -19.23 18.98
CA ALA A 538 -16.08 -17.96 19.66
C ALA A 538 -17.32 -17.40 20.36
N ALA A 539 -18.53 -17.84 19.99
CA ALA A 539 -19.79 -17.31 20.51
C ALA A 539 -19.87 -17.27 22.05
N PRO A 540 -19.43 -18.30 22.80
CA PRO A 540 -19.47 -18.27 24.27
C PRO A 540 -18.59 -17.18 24.89
N ARG A 541 -17.56 -16.70 24.18
CA ARG A 541 -16.65 -15.62 24.64
C ARG A 541 -17.24 -14.22 24.45
N ILE A 542 -18.32 -14.10 23.67
CA ILE A 542 -19.03 -12.84 23.43
C ILE A 542 -19.99 -12.57 24.61
N ASP A 543 -20.15 -11.30 24.98
CA ASP A 543 -21.13 -10.85 25.97
C ASP A 543 -22.53 -11.39 25.64
N ALA A 544 -23.18 -12.03 26.61
CA ALA A 544 -24.48 -12.67 26.44
C ALA A 544 -25.56 -11.71 25.90
N ALA A 545 -25.51 -10.42 26.24
CA ALA A 545 -26.48 -9.44 25.76
C ALA A 545 -26.32 -9.11 24.26
N ARG A 546 -25.19 -9.47 23.64
CA ARG A 546 -24.83 -9.09 22.26
C ARG A 546 -24.51 -10.29 21.38
N ARG A 547 -24.38 -11.49 21.97
CA ARG A 547 -23.93 -12.73 21.33
C ARG A 547 -24.71 -13.06 20.06
N ASP A 548 -26.02 -13.17 20.17
CA ASP A 548 -26.93 -13.54 19.09
C ASP A 548 -26.79 -12.60 17.90
N GLU A 549 -26.92 -11.28 18.15
CA GLU A 549 -26.78 -10.27 17.10
C GLU A 549 -25.40 -10.25 16.46
N THR A 550 -24.33 -10.47 17.24
CA THR A 550 -22.95 -10.46 16.75
C THR A 550 -22.70 -11.60 15.77
N ILE A 551 -23.16 -12.81 16.13
CA ILE A 551 -23.02 -13.98 15.27
C ILE A 551 -23.88 -13.83 14.01
N VAL A 552 -25.14 -13.40 14.14
CA VAL A 552 -26.00 -13.10 12.99
C VAL A 552 -25.33 -12.11 12.02
N ARG A 553 -24.78 -11.00 12.54
CA ARG A 553 -24.06 -10.00 11.72
C ARG A 553 -22.80 -10.56 11.08
N LEU A 554 -22.08 -11.47 11.74
CA LEU A 554 -20.92 -12.10 11.12
C LEU A 554 -21.36 -12.96 9.94
N PHE A 555 -22.43 -13.71 10.10
CA PHE A 555 -22.98 -14.54 9.02
C PHE A 555 -23.52 -13.67 7.86
N ASP A 556 -24.11 -12.51 8.14
CA ASP A 556 -24.44 -11.49 7.13
C ASP A 556 -23.19 -10.98 6.38
N LEU A 557 -22.10 -10.71 7.12
CA LEU A 557 -20.81 -10.31 6.54
C LEU A 557 -20.25 -11.42 5.64
N LEU A 558 -20.22 -12.66 6.12
CA LEU A 558 -19.72 -13.82 5.36
C LEU A 558 -20.51 -14.03 4.07
N GLU A 559 -21.84 -13.93 4.12
CA GLU A 559 -22.68 -14.00 2.92
C GLU A 559 -22.36 -12.88 1.93
N THR A 560 -22.11 -11.66 2.44
CA THR A 560 -21.75 -10.48 1.63
C THR A 560 -20.39 -10.65 0.95
N VAL A 561 -19.39 -11.20 1.65
CA VAL A 561 -18.03 -11.38 1.13
C VAL A 561 -17.79 -12.72 0.45
N SER A 562 -18.76 -13.63 0.48
CA SER A 562 -18.64 -15.03 0.02
C SER A 562 -18.04 -15.18 -1.39
N ARG A 563 -18.40 -14.29 -2.32
CA ARG A 563 -17.89 -14.29 -3.71
C ARG A 563 -16.47 -13.73 -3.85
N ARG A 564 -15.98 -13.03 -2.83
CA ARG A 564 -14.65 -12.42 -2.78
C ARG A 564 -13.73 -13.31 -1.93
N GLY A 565 -13.22 -14.39 -2.54
CA GLY A 565 -12.45 -15.43 -1.84
C GLY A 565 -11.22 -14.94 -1.05
N VAL A 566 -10.74 -13.72 -1.32
CA VAL A 566 -9.66 -13.04 -0.58
C VAL A 566 -10.07 -12.73 0.86
N TYR A 567 -11.29 -12.22 1.12
CA TYR A 567 -11.73 -11.91 2.48
C TYR A 567 -11.94 -13.19 3.32
N LEU A 568 -12.46 -14.26 2.71
CA LEU A 568 -12.55 -15.55 3.39
C LEU A 568 -11.16 -16.12 3.71
N ALA A 569 -10.19 -15.95 2.79
CA ALA A 569 -8.80 -16.35 3.04
C ALA A 569 -8.22 -15.59 4.24
N LEU A 570 -8.42 -14.27 4.27
CA LEU A 570 -7.95 -13.37 5.32
C LEU A 570 -8.48 -13.80 6.72
N LEU A 571 -9.77 -14.07 6.84
CA LEU A 571 -10.36 -14.52 8.11
C LEU A 571 -9.93 -15.94 8.52
N THR A 572 -9.61 -16.80 7.54
CA THR A 572 -9.13 -18.16 7.81
C THR A 572 -7.66 -18.15 8.24
N GLU A 573 -6.82 -17.35 7.58
CA GLU A 573 -5.37 -17.31 7.81
C GLU A 573 -4.98 -16.55 9.09
N TYR A 574 -5.85 -15.65 9.57
CA TYR A 574 -5.59 -14.82 10.75
C TYR A 574 -6.73 -14.93 11.76
N PRO A 575 -6.68 -15.91 12.69
CA PRO A 575 -7.72 -16.09 13.72
C PRO A 575 -7.97 -14.84 14.56
N ALA A 576 -6.91 -14.08 14.89
CA ALA A 576 -7.04 -12.82 15.63
C ALA A 576 -7.83 -11.73 14.87
N ALA A 577 -7.87 -11.79 13.53
CA ALA A 577 -8.71 -10.91 12.72
C ALA A 577 -10.18 -11.19 12.94
N LEU A 578 -10.56 -12.47 13.03
CA LEU A 578 -11.93 -12.88 13.31
C LEU A 578 -12.39 -12.36 14.68
N ASP A 579 -11.55 -12.45 15.71
CA ASP A 579 -11.87 -11.90 17.04
C ASP A 579 -12.09 -10.38 17.00
N ARG A 580 -11.29 -9.65 16.22
CA ARG A 580 -11.47 -8.20 16.01
C ARG A 580 -12.75 -7.88 15.24
N VAL A 581 -13.06 -8.65 14.19
CA VAL A 581 -14.31 -8.52 13.44
C VAL A 581 -15.50 -8.75 14.37
N LEU A 582 -15.49 -9.83 15.16
CA LEU A 582 -16.51 -10.13 16.15
C LEU A 582 -16.66 -8.99 17.17
N SER A 583 -15.54 -8.43 17.65
CA SER A 583 -15.55 -7.27 18.54
C SER A 583 -16.27 -6.07 17.91
N VAL A 584 -15.95 -5.70 16.66
CA VAL A 584 -16.58 -4.57 15.97
C VAL A 584 -18.06 -4.82 15.66
N LEU A 585 -18.40 -6.02 15.17
CA LEU A 585 -19.78 -6.41 14.87
C LEU A 585 -20.66 -6.42 16.13
N GLY A 586 -20.08 -6.78 17.27
CA GLY A 586 -20.75 -6.79 18.58
C GLY A 586 -20.66 -5.47 19.34
N ALA A 587 -19.79 -4.54 18.94
CA ALA A 587 -19.60 -3.27 19.65
C ALA A 587 -20.82 -2.36 19.49
N THR A 588 -21.26 -2.14 18.25
CA THR A 588 -22.36 -1.22 17.91
C THR A 588 -23.11 -1.69 16.66
N ARG A 589 -24.42 -1.41 16.59
CA ARG A 589 -25.25 -1.78 15.43
C ARG A 589 -24.84 -1.02 14.17
N TRP A 590 -24.53 0.27 14.32
CA TRP A 590 -24.08 1.12 13.22
C TRP A 590 -22.73 0.63 12.68
N GLY A 591 -21.75 0.40 13.55
CA GLY A 591 -20.41 -0.07 13.16
C GLY A 591 -20.44 -1.44 12.47
N GLY A 592 -21.23 -2.38 13.00
CA GLY A 592 -21.41 -3.68 12.37
C GLY A 592 -22.07 -3.59 10.99
N GLY A 593 -23.16 -2.81 10.88
CA GLY A 593 -23.81 -2.57 9.59
C GLY A 593 -22.93 -1.82 8.58
N TYR A 594 -22.06 -0.93 9.06
CA TYR A 594 -21.10 -0.20 8.24
C TYR A 594 -20.04 -1.13 7.65
N LEU A 595 -19.46 -2.02 8.46
CA LEU A 595 -18.51 -3.03 7.99
C LEU A 595 -19.13 -3.99 6.97
N ILE A 596 -20.37 -4.42 7.17
CA ILE A 596 -21.10 -5.29 6.22
C ILE A 596 -21.30 -4.59 4.88
N ARG A 597 -21.68 -3.30 4.87
CA ARG A 597 -21.86 -2.53 3.63
C ARG A 597 -20.54 -2.23 2.92
N HIS A 598 -19.46 -2.08 3.66
CA HIS A 598 -18.14 -1.72 3.15
C HIS A 598 -17.08 -2.77 3.56
N PRO A 599 -17.13 -4.00 3.02
CA PRO A 599 -16.27 -5.10 3.46
C PRO A 599 -14.78 -4.89 3.16
N GLN A 600 -14.41 -3.93 2.31
CA GLN A 600 -13.03 -3.51 2.12
C GLN A 600 -12.38 -2.98 3.40
N LEU A 601 -13.17 -2.55 4.38
CA LEU A 601 -12.69 -2.10 5.69
C LEU A 601 -12.14 -3.24 6.55
N LEU A 602 -12.31 -4.51 6.14
CA LEU A 602 -11.64 -5.63 6.78
C LEU A 602 -10.11 -5.46 6.78
N ASP A 603 -9.56 -4.78 5.77
CA ASP A 603 -8.12 -4.53 5.67
C ASP A 603 -7.66 -3.58 6.79
N GLU A 604 -8.49 -2.60 7.17
CA GLU A 604 -8.20 -1.63 8.24
C GLU A 604 -8.15 -2.26 9.63
N LEU A 605 -8.85 -3.38 9.85
CA LEU A 605 -8.83 -4.09 11.15
C LEU A 605 -7.49 -4.73 11.48
N LEU A 606 -6.58 -4.77 10.53
CA LEU A 606 -5.35 -5.53 10.59
C LEU A 606 -4.11 -4.63 10.70
N ASP A 607 -4.29 -3.32 10.55
CA ASP A 607 -3.23 -2.32 10.58
C ASP A 607 -3.19 -1.60 11.95
N ASP A 608 -2.56 -2.26 12.93
CA ASP A 608 -2.36 -1.71 14.27
C ASP A 608 -1.55 -0.41 14.28
N GLU A 609 -0.64 -0.26 13.31
CA GLU A 609 0.22 0.92 13.18
C GLU A 609 -0.58 2.12 12.66
N ALA A 610 -1.48 1.91 11.69
CA ALA A 610 -2.40 2.95 11.23
C ALA A 610 -3.33 3.42 12.34
N ILE A 611 -3.92 2.51 13.14
CA ILE A 611 -4.79 2.88 14.26
C ILE A 611 -4.03 3.70 15.31
N ALA A 612 -2.77 3.35 15.59
CA ALA A 612 -1.94 4.03 16.58
C ALA A 612 -1.35 5.37 16.09
N SER A 613 -1.26 5.56 14.77
CA SER A 613 -0.69 6.77 14.18
C SER A 613 -1.59 8.00 14.40
N PRO A 614 -1.03 9.21 14.51
CA PRO A 614 -1.83 10.43 14.55
C PRO A 614 -2.54 10.68 13.21
N PHE A 615 -3.61 11.49 13.23
CA PHE A 615 -4.26 11.96 12.01
C PHE A 615 -3.44 13.07 11.37
N ASP A 616 -3.06 12.90 10.10
CA ASP A 616 -2.34 13.90 9.28
C ASP A 616 -3.15 14.21 8.02
N TRP A 617 -4.01 15.24 8.13
CA TRP A 617 -4.90 15.63 7.05
C TRP A 617 -4.17 16.20 5.82
N PRO A 618 -3.10 17.01 5.95
CA PRO A 618 -2.27 17.37 4.80
C PRO A 618 -1.75 16.15 4.04
N ALA A 619 -1.15 15.18 4.73
CA ALA A 619 -0.64 13.96 4.09
C ALA A 619 -1.77 13.12 3.47
N PHE A 620 -2.92 13.04 4.14
CA PHE A 620 -4.12 12.41 3.60
C PHE A 620 -4.56 13.05 2.28
N LYS A 621 -4.65 14.39 2.21
CA LYS A 621 -5.03 15.11 0.99
C LYS A 621 -4.04 14.85 -0.14
N ASP A 622 -2.74 14.89 0.13
CA ASP A 622 -1.71 14.64 -0.89
C ASP A 622 -1.76 13.20 -1.42
N ALA A 623 -1.93 12.23 -0.52
CA ALA A 623 -2.10 10.83 -0.90
C ALA A 623 -3.38 10.61 -1.73
N LEU A 624 -4.48 11.27 -1.34
CA LEU A 624 -5.75 11.19 -2.05
C LEU A 624 -5.67 11.81 -3.44
N ARG A 625 -5.09 13.02 -3.58
CA ARG A 625 -4.83 13.67 -4.87
C ARG A 625 -4.03 12.77 -5.81
N ALA A 626 -2.94 12.18 -5.31
CA ALA A 626 -2.09 11.29 -6.11
C ALA A 626 -2.87 10.05 -6.59
N ARG A 627 -3.73 9.47 -5.75
CA ARG A 627 -4.58 8.33 -6.13
C ARG A 627 -5.62 8.70 -7.18
N LEU A 628 -6.26 9.87 -7.06
CA LEU A 628 -7.27 10.33 -8.00
C LEU A 628 -6.67 10.73 -9.34
N ALA A 629 -5.47 11.31 -9.34
CA ALA A 629 -4.74 11.65 -10.57
C ALA A 629 -4.32 10.40 -11.38
N ALA A 630 -4.12 9.27 -10.72
CA ALA A 630 -3.72 8.01 -11.34
C ALA A 630 -4.91 7.12 -11.79
N ALA A 631 -6.14 7.61 -11.68
CA ALA A 631 -7.35 6.84 -12.01
C ALA A 631 -7.81 7.03 -13.47
N ASP A 632 -8.34 5.97 -14.07
CA ASP A 632 -8.76 5.85 -15.47
C ASP A 632 -10.14 6.48 -15.76
N GLY A 633 -10.51 7.50 -14.98
CA GLY A 633 -11.69 8.33 -15.23
C GLY A 633 -12.53 8.69 -14.01
N PRO A 634 -13.63 9.45 -14.23
CA PRO A 634 -14.45 10.02 -13.15
C PRO A 634 -15.08 8.99 -12.22
N GLU A 635 -15.52 7.84 -12.74
CA GLU A 635 -16.18 6.80 -11.93
C GLU A 635 -15.19 6.17 -10.93
N GLN A 636 -14.00 5.80 -11.38
CA GLN A 636 -12.97 5.24 -10.50
C GLN A 636 -12.49 6.29 -9.48
N GLN A 637 -12.40 7.57 -9.87
CA GLN A 637 -12.09 8.65 -8.92
C GLN A 637 -13.17 8.79 -7.84
N MET A 638 -14.44 8.70 -8.21
CA MET A 638 -15.55 8.71 -7.26
C MET A 638 -15.49 7.52 -6.28
N ASP A 639 -15.14 6.32 -6.75
CA ASP A 639 -14.94 5.15 -5.89
C ASP A 639 -13.74 5.32 -4.95
N LEU A 640 -12.62 5.84 -5.46
CA LEU A 640 -11.41 6.09 -4.65
C LEU A 640 -11.65 7.12 -3.54
N LEU A 641 -12.40 8.19 -3.82
CA LEU A 641 -12.83 9.17 -2.81
C LEU A 641 -13.62 8.50 -1.69
N ARG A 642 -14.61 7.67 -2.03
CA ARG A 642 -15.44 6.93 -1.07
C ARG A 642 -14.62 5.95 -0.26
N HIS A 643 -13.75 5.17 -0.90
CA HIS A 643 -12.87 4.24 -0.19
C HIS A 643 -11.96 4.95 0.82
N ALA A 644 -11.37 6.10 0.46
CA ALA A 644 -10.53 6.87 1.37
C ALA A 644 -11.33 7.45 2.54
N GLN A 645 -12.52 8.00 2.27
CA GLN A 645 -13.41 8.50 3.32
C GLN A 645 -13.88 7.37 4.26
N HIS A 646 -14.27 6.22 3.71
CA HIS A 646 -14.76 5.11 4.49
C HIS A 646 -13.68 4.53 5.41
N ALA A 647 -12.43 4.47 4.93
CA ALA A 647 -11.28 4.03 5.72
C ALA A 647 -11.05 4.92 6.94
N GLU A 648 -11.00 6.24 6.76
CA GLU A 648 -10.77 7.17 7.88
C GLU A 648 -11.97 7.24 8.85
N VAL A 649 -13.21 7.18 8.35
CA VAL A 649 -14.39 7.06 9.23
C VAL A 649 -14.30 5.80 10.08
N PHE A 650 -13.90 4.69 9.48
CA PHE A 650 -13.77 3.43 10.19
C PHE A 650 -12.63 3.45 11.21
N ARG A 651 -11.48 4.02 10.86
CA ARG A 651 -10.37 4.26 11.80
C ARG A 651 -10.81 5.11 12.99
N ILE A 652 -11.54 6.20 12.76
CA ILE A 652 -12.12 7.03 13.84
C ILE A 652 -13.06 6.19 14.71
N LEU A 653 -13.90 5.33 14.11
CA LEU A 653 -14.76 4.40 14.84
C LEU A 653 -13.97 3.43 15.71
N LEU A 654 -12.90 2.81 15.20
CA LEU A 654 -12.11 1.86 15.98
C LEU A 654 -11.49 2.51 17.23
N ILE A 655 -10.98 3.74 17.09
CA ILE A 655 -10.40 4.50 18.20
C ILE A 655 -11.48 4.95 19.19
N ASP A 656 -12.66 5.34 18.71
CA ASP A 656 -13.83 5.67 19.55
C ASP A 656 -14.30 4.45 20.36
N LEU A 657 -14.45 3.29 19.72
CA LEU A 657 -14.83 2.04 20.37
C LEU A 657 -13.79 1.56 21.40
N ALA A 658 -12.51 1.88 21.19
CA ALA A 658 -11.45 1.64 22.16
C ALA A 658 -11.49 2.62 23.36
N GLY A 659 -12.40 3.61 23.35
CA GLY A 659 -12.54 4.62 24.40
C GLY A 659 -11.41 5.65 24.41
N GLN A 660 -10.67 5.79 23.32
CA GLN A 660 -9.50 6.66 23.22
C GLN A 660 -9.84 8.07 22.71
N LEU A 661 -11.05 8.29 22.21
CA LEU A 661 -11.58 9.61 21.85
C LEU A 661 -12.75 9.99 22.76
N SER A 662 -12.84 11.28 23.09
CA SER A 662 -14.08 11.86 23.59
C SER A 662 -15.04 12.12 22.43
N VAL A 663 -16.34 12.28 22.74
CA VAL A 663 -17.36 12.57 21.71
C VAL A 663 -17.05 13.87 20.97
N GLU A 664 -16.53 14.87 21.67
CA GLU A 664 -16.09 16.12 21.07
C GLU A 664 -14.95 15.88 20.06
N HIS A 665 -13.93 15.10 20.43
CA HIS A 665 -12.83 14.79 19.52
C HIS A 665 -13.27 13.90 18.35
N VAL A 666 -14.25 12.99 18.52
CA VAL A 666 -14.84 12.26 17.40
C VAL A 666 -15.47 13.24 16.41
N SER A 667 -16.26 14.20 16.90
CA SER A 667 -16.87 15.23 16.05
C SER A 667 -15.83 16.11 15.36
N ASP A 668 -14.73 16.47 16.03
CA ASP A 668 -13.62 17.20 15.42
C ASP A 668 -13.02 16.41 14.25
N ARG A 669 -12.65 15.14 14.47
CA ARG A 669 -12.02 14.32 13.41
C ARG A 669 -12.94 14.07 12.23
N LEU A 670 -14.23 13.83 12.46
CA LEU A 670 -15.22 13.70 11.38
C LEU A 670 -15.39 15.01 10.59
N SER A 671 -15.33 16.16 11.27
CA SER A 671 -15.43 17.48 10.63
C SER A 671 -14.20 17.80 9.80
N GLU A 672 -13.01 17.53 10.32
CA GLU A 672 -11.75 17.70 9.58
C GLU A 672 -11.65 16.76 8.37
N LEU A 673 -12.13 15.52 8.51
CA LEU A 673 -12.23 14.58 7.38
C LEU A 673 -13.15 15.12 6.28
N ALA A 674 -14.33 15.62 6.66
CA ALA A 674 -15.28 16.20 5.71
C ALA A 674 -14.65 17.41 4.99
N ASP A 675 -14.00 18.31 5.72
CA ASP A 675 -13.28 19.46 5.15
C ASP A 675 -12.21 19.00 4.15
N ALA A 676 -11.38 18.02 4.53
CA ALA A 676 -10.29 17.52 3.69
C ALA A 676 -10.79 16.84 2.40
N VAL A 677 -11.86 16.05 2.50
CA VAL A 677 -12.47 15.38 1.35
C VAL A 677 -13.15 16.39 0.41
N LEU A 678 -13.85 17.39 0.95
CA LEU A 678 -14.46 18.47 0.17
C LEU A 678 -13.40 19.26 -0.60
N ASP A 679 -12.28 19.60 0.04
CA ASP A 679 -11.17 20.35 -0.55
C ASP A 679 -10.61 19.65 -1.80
N VAL A 680 -10.28 18.36 -1.67
CA VAL A 680 -9.79 17.56 -2.81
C VAL A 680 -10.86 17.37 -3.89
N THR A 681 -12.12 17.22 -3.49
CA THR A 681 -13.23 17.03 -4.44
C THR A 681 -13.46 18.28 -5.30
N ILE A 682 -13.36 19.48 -4.72
CA ILE A 682 -13.45 20.77 -5.44
C ILE A 682 -12.40 20.83 -6.55
N GLU A 683 -11.14 20.55 -6.21
CA GLU A 683 -10.01 20.56 -7.15
C GLU A 683 -10.23 19.59 -8.33
N VAL A 684 -10.60 18.36 -8.01
CA VAL A 684 -10.78 17.29 -9.00
C VAL A 684 -11.97 17.59 -9.92
N VAL A 685 -13.11 17.98 -9.37
CA VAL A 685 -14.30 18.30 -10.18
C VAL A 685 -14.05 19.52 -11.07
N TRP A 686 -13.33 20.53 -10.59
CA TRP A 686 -13.01 21.73 -11.36
C TRP A 686 -12.08 21.41 -12.54
N SER A 687 -11.07 20.57 -12.31
CA SER A 687 -10.12 20.13 -13.34
C SER A 687 -10.78 19.36 -14.50
N GLN A 688 -12.01 18.88 -14.33
CA GLN A 688 -12.77 18.14 -15.35
C GLN A 688 -13.83 19.00 -16.04
N LEU A 689 -13.98 20.26 -15.68
CA LEU A 689 -14.98 21.14 -16.27
C LEU A 689 -14.46 21.72 -17.59
N ALA A 690 -15.05 21.31 -18.71
CA ALA A 690 -14.60 21.71 -20.05
C ALA A 690 -14.73 23.22 -20.31
N LYS A 691 -15.73 23.88 -19.72
CA LYS A 691 -16.02 25.31 -19.91
C LYS A 691 -15.40 26.21 -18.83
N ARG A 692 -14.41 25.72 -18.06
CA ARG A 692 -13.74 26.54 -17.05
C ARG A 692 -13.04 27.73 -17.70
N HIS A 693 -13.15 28.90 -17.09
CA HIS A 693 -12.52 30.13 -17.57
C HIS A 693 -11.18 30.45 -16.90
N ARG A 694 -10.79 29.65 -15.89
CA ARG A 694 -9.55 29.80 -15.12
C ARG A 694 -9.05 28.46 -14.56
N ASP A 695 -7.79 28.40 -14.18
CA ASP A 695 -7.16 27.17 -13.70
C ASP A 695 -7.61 26.76 -12.30
N VAL A 696 -7.69 27.74 -11.38
CA VAL A 696 -8.12 27.53 -9.98
C VAL A 696 -9.45 28.25 -9.74
N PRO A 697 -10.48 27.60 -9.18
CA PRO A 697 -11.76 28.23 -8.97
C PRO A 697 -11.70 29.20 -7.79
N LYS A 698 -12.23 30.41 -7.98
CA LYS A 698 -12.58 31.32 -6.88
C LYS A 698 -13.92 30.90 -6.26
N PHE A 699 -13.90 29.80 -5.53
CA PHE A 699 -15.10 29.15 -4.98
C PHE A 699 -14.82 28.61 -3.58
N ALA A 700 -15.77 28.77 -2.66
CA ALA A 700 -15.68 28.24 -1.30
C ALA A 700 -16.97 27.53 -0.87
N VAL A 701 -16.77 26.49 -0.06
CA VAL A 701 -17.83 25.78 0.67
C VAL A 701 -17.87 26.31 2.09
N ILE A 702 -19.04 26.79 2.50
CA ILE A 702 -19.30 27.22 3.88
C ILE A 702 -20.18 26.18 4.55
N ALA A 703 -19.71 25.66 5.68
CA ALA A 703 -20.42 24.69 6.48
C ALA A 703 -21.32 25.38 7.49
N TYR A 704 -22.56 24.89 7.59
CA TYR A 704 -23.55 25.27 8.59
C TYR A 704 -23.85 24.07 9.52
N GLY A 705 -24.81 24.28 10.44
CA GLY A 705 -25.36 23.20 11.26
C GLY A 705 -24.30 22.42 12.02
N LYS A 706 -24.30 21.10 11.88
CA LYS A 706 -23.38 20.23 12.63
C LYS A 706 -21.94 20.37 12.14
N LEU A 707 -21.69 20.35 10.83
CA LEU A 707 -20.33 20.53 10.30
C LEU A 707 -19.78 21.91 10.65
N GLY A 708 -20.64 22.93 10.58
CA GLY A 708 -20.33 24.31 10.97
C GLY A 708 -19.86 24.39 12.42
N GLY A 709 -20.63 23.83 13.35
CA GLY A 709 -20.29 23.80 14.78
C GLY A 709 -19.24 22.77 15.20
N LYS A 710 -18.65 22.01 14.26
CA LYS A 710 -17.76 20.86 14.55
C LYS A 710 -18.41 19.80 15.45
N GLU A 711 -19.65 19.46 15.12
CA GLU A 711 -20.52 18.55 15.87
C GLU A 711 -20.99 17.36 15.03
N LEU A 712 -20.23 16.99 13.99
CA LEU A 712 -20.56 15.83 13.18
C LEU A 712 -20.58 14.54 14.01
N GLY A 713 -21.53 13.67 13.67
CA GLY A 713 -21.54 12.26 14.07
C GLY A 713 -21.56 11.37 12.83
N TYR A 714 -21.36 10.07 13.02
CA TYR A 714 -21.17 9.09 11.95
C TYR A 714 -22.25 9.02 10.86
N ALA A 715 -23.49 9.43 11.16
CA ALA A 715 -24.62 9.45 10.23
C ALA A 715 -25.21 10.86 10.10
N SER A 716 -24.35 11.89 10.06
CA SER A 716 -24.79 13.28 9.92
C SER A 716 -24.65 13.77 8.50
N ASP A 717 -25.69 14.45 8.03
CA ASP A 717 -25.69 15.17 6.76
C ASP A 717 -24.75 16.39 6.84
N LEU A 718 -24.28 16.84 5.67
CA LEU A 718 -23.49 18.07 5.55
C LEU A 718 -24.39 19.24 5.16
N ASP A 719 -24.60 20.16 6.10
CA ASP A 719 -25.29 21.43 5.83
C ASP A 719 -24.32 22.40 5.12
N LEU A 720 -24.48 22.60 3.81
CA LEU A 720 -23.53 23.36 2.99
C LEU A 720 -24.20 24.53 2.26
N ILE A 721 -23.46 25.62 2.13
CA ILE A 721 -23.73 26.67 1.13
C ILE A 721 -22.47 26.92 0.29
N PHE A 722 -22.67 27.42 -0.92
CA PHE A 722 -21.59 27.61 -1.88
C PHE A 722 -21.47 29.09 -2.27
N LEU A 723 -20.25 29.62 -2.17
CA LEU A 723 -19.93 31.01 -2.47
C LEU A 723 -18.87 31.09 -3.57
N TYR A 724 -18.93 32.13 -4.40
CA TYR A 724 -17.87 32.48 -5.33
C TYR A 724 -17.62 33.99 -5.32
N ASP A 725 -16.43 34.41 -5.73
CA ASP A 725 -16.07 35.83 -5.92
C ASP A 725 -15.26 35.95 -7.20
N ASP A 726 -15.93 36.15 -8.33
CA ASP A 726 -15.28 36.14 -9.65
C ASP A 726 -15.87 37.19 -10.58
N PRO A 727 -15.07 38.17 -11.04
CA PRO A 727 -15.56 39.24 -11.91
C PRO A 727 -15.83 38.80 -13.36
N ASP A 728 -15.52 37.57 -13.78
CA ASP A 728 -15.86 37.09 -15.13
C ASP A 728 -17.39 37.07 -15.33
N GLU A 729 -17.87 37.61 -16.46
CA GLU A 729 -19.30 37.69 -16.77
C GLU A 729 -19.99 36.32 -16.86
N ARG A 730 -19.23 35.24 -17.12
CA ARG A 730 -19.74 33.86 -17.21
C ARG A 730 -19.71 33.14 -15.88
N SER A 731 -19.19 33.77 -14.82
CA SER A 731 -18.97 33.14 -13.50
C SER A 731 -20.23 32.48 -12.95
N ALA A 732 -21.38 33.17 -12.99
CA ALA A 732 -22.64 32.65 -12.46
C ALA A 732 -23.04 31.29 -13.09
N ASP A 733 -22.96 31.17 -14.42
CA ASP A 733 -23.31 29.95 -15.14
C ASP A 733 -22.27 28.84 -14.94
N VAL A 734 -20.98 29.20 -14.96
CA VAL A 734 -19.87 28.26 -14.77
C VAL A 734 -19.90 27.67 -13.36
N TYR A 735 -20.03 28.50 -12.32
CA TYR A 735 -20.09 28.05 -10.94
C TYR A 735 -21.39 27.31 -10.63
N THR A 736 -22.52 27.67 -11.25
CA THR A 736 -23.75 26.89 -11.12
C THR A 736 -23.58 25.48 -11.69
N THR A 737 -22.97 25.37 -12.87
CA THR A 737 -22.70 24.07 -13.52
C THR A 737 -21.70 23.24 -12.70
N PHE A 738 -20.63 23.89 -12.23
CA PHE A 738 -19.63 23.29 -11.36
C PHE A 738 -20.27 22.74 -10.07
N THR A 739 -21.08 23.55 -9.39
CA THR A 739 -21.73 23.17 -8.12
C THR A 739 -22.68 21.99 -8.30
N ARG A 740 -23.44 21.93 -9.40
CA ARG A 740 -24.29 20.75 -9.73
C ARG A 740 -23.45 19.48 -9.89
N ARG A 741 -22.30 19.59 -10.56
CA ARG A 741 -21.39 18.45 -10.73
C ARG A 741 -20.73 18.03 -9.42
N LEU A 742 -20.34 19.00 -8.58
CA LEU A 742 -19.81 18.75 -7.24
C LEU A 742 -20.84 18.01 -6.39
N ILE A 743 -22.09 18.47 -6.34
CA ILE A 743 -23.18 17.78 -5.64
C ILE A 743 -23.34 16.35 -6.12
N THR A 744 -23.32 16.14 -7.45
CA THR A 744 -23.40 14.81 -8.05
C THR A 744 -22.28 13.90 -7.53
N TRP A 745 -21.05 14.41 -7.41
CA TRP A 745 -19.92 13.66 -6.88
C TRP A 745 -20.09 13.27 -5.40
N LEU A 746 -20.67 14.16 -4.60
CA LEU A 746 -20.91 13.95 -3.18
C LEU A 746 -22.06 12.95 -2.93
N THR A 747 -23.16 13.03 -3.68
CA THR A 747 -24.41 12.31 -3.33
C THR A 747 -24.67 11.04 -4.13
N THR A 748 -24.09 10.89 -5.33
CA THR A 748 -24.41 9.74 -6.20
C THR A 748 -23.91 8.43 -5.60
N ALA A 749 -24.72 7.38 -5.61
CA ALA A 749 -24.25 6.06 -5.19
C ALA A 749 -23.44 5.39 -6.32
N THR A 750 -22.26 4.87 -6.00
CA THR A 750 -21.40 4.08 -6.88
C THR A 750 -21.25 2.66 -6.34
N GLY A 751 -20.39 1.83 -6.96
CA GLY A 751 -20.02 0.51 -6.42
C GLY A 751 -19.42 0.58 -5.00
N ALA A 752 -18.87 1.74 -4.62
CA ALA A 752 -18.32 2.00 -3.29
C ALA A 752 -19.32 2.60 -2.27
N GLY A 753 -20.53 3.00 -2.70
CA GLY A 753 -21.55 3.64 -1.86
C GLY A 753 -21.78 5.12 -2.20
N ALA A 754 -22.38 5.89 -1.28
CA ALA A 754 -22.48 7.35 -1.38
C ALA A 754 -21.44 8.01 -0.48
N LEU A 755 -20.96 9.22 -0.83
CA LEU A 755 -19.91 9.89 -0.08
C LEU A 755 -20.48 10.68 1.11
N PHE A 756 -21.46 11.56 0.84
CA PHE A 756 -22.21 12.30 1.86
C PHE A 756 -23.65 12.53 1.45
N ASP A 757 -24.55 12.55 2.43
CA ASP A 757 -25.83 13.23 2.31
C ASP A 757 -25.61 14.73 2.58
N ILE A 758 -26.20 15.59 1.74
CA ILE A 758 -26.03 17.05 1.83
C ILE A 758 -27.37 17.76 2.02
N ASP A 759 -27.38 18.79 2.84
CA ASP A 759 -28.51 19.71 3.02
C ASP A 759 -28.11 21.12 2.59
N LEU A 760 -28.86 21.67 1.63
CA LEU A 760 -28.57 22.97 1.01
C LEU A 760 -29.62 24.04 1.38
N ARG A 761 -30.52 23.76 2.33
CA ARG A 761 -31.67 24.61 2.65
C ARG A 761 -31.31 25.89 3.38
N LEU A 762 -30.10 26.00 3.94
CA LEU A 762 -29.61 27.17 4.67
C LEU A 762 -28.97 28.26 3.78
N ARG A 763 -28.96 28.06 2.45
CA ARG A 763 -28.51 29.10 1.51
C ARG A 763 -29.52 30.26 1.44
N PRO A 764 -29.10 31.48 1.01
CA PRO A 764 -30.01 32.61 0.85
C PRO A 764 -31.26 32.24 0.05
N ASN A 765 -32.44 32.61 0.54
CA ASN A 765 -33.76 32.24 -0.02
C ASN A 765 -34.08 30.72 -0.01
N GLY A 766 -33.32 29.91 0.71
CA GLY A 766 -33.55 28.48 0.87
C GLY A 766 -33.65 27.73 -0.46
N GLU A 767 -34.65 26.84 -0.59
CA GLU A 767 -34.86 26.06 -1.81
C GLU A 767 -35.15 26.90 -3.06
N ALA A 768 -35.74 28.07 -2.88
CA ALA A 768 -36.04 29.01 -3.97
C ALA A 768 -34.81 29.84 -4.40
N GLY A 769 -33.73 29.82 -3.62
CA GLY A 769 -32.50 30.54 -3.88
C GLY A 769 -31.57 29.86 -4.88
N LEU A 770 -30.64 30.67 -5.42
CA LEU A 770 -29.56 30.18 -6.28
C LEU A 770 -28.73 29.10 -5.57
N LEU A 771 -28.24 28.13 -6.34
CA LEU A 771 -27.46 27.03 -5.80
C LEU A 771 -26.08 27.48 -5.30
N VAL A 772 -25.50 28.47 -5.98
CA VAL A 772 -24.26 29.14 -5.61
C VAL A 772 -24.52 30.64 -5.63
N THR A 773 -23.97 31.36 -4.65
CA THR A 773 -24.21 32.80 -4.48
C THR A 773 -22.90 33.57 -4.62
N ASP A 774 -22.94 34.70 -5.31
CA ASP A 774 -21.85 35.68 -5.32
C ASP A 774 -21.61 36.23 -3.90
N LEU A 775 -20.35 36.45 -3.53
CA LEU A 775 -19.97 36.87 -2.18
C LEU A 775 -20.54 38.25 -1.80
N ASP A 776 -20.59 39.20 -2.73
CA ASP A 776 -21.20 40.52 -2.48
C ASP A 776 -22.72 40.40 -2.35
N ALA A 777 -23.37 39.57 -3.17
CA ALA A 777 -24.79 39.28 -3.02
C ALA A 777 -25.11 38.62 -1.67
N PHE A 778 -24.26 37.70 -1.19
CA PHE A 778 -24.38 37.10 0.15
C PHE A 778 -24.23 38.17 1.24
N ARG A 779 -23.24 39.06 1.14
CA ARG A 779 -23.07 40.20 2.07
C ARG A 779 -24.33 41.04 2.15
N ARG A 780 -24.84 41.50 1.01
CA ARG A 780 -26.02 42.36 0.94
C ARG A 780 -27.26 41.69 1.52
N TYR A 781 -27.47 40.40 1.23
CA TYR A 781 -28.56 39.61 1.80
C TYR A 781 -28.48 39.54 3.34
N GLN A 782 -27.29 39.24 3.88
CA GLN A 782 -27.10 39.07 5.33
C GLN A 782 -27.15 40.39 6.11
N LEU A 783 -26.58 41.46 5.55
CA LEU A 783 -26.59 42.82 6.14
C LEU A 783 -27.89 43.60 5.86
N ARG A 784 -28.83 43.00 5.12
CA ARG A 784 -30.12 43.61 4.76
C ARG A 784 -29.97 44.89 3.94
N GLU A 785 -28.96 44.93 3.06
CA GLU A 785 -28.69 46.03 2.14
C GLU A 785 -29.49 45.81 0.84
N GLY A 786 -30.59 46.54 0.62
CA GLY A 786 -31.37 46.48 -0.63
C GLY A 786 -32.88 46.38 -0.43
N ASP A 787 -33.56 45.58 -1.27
CA ASP A 787 -35.01 45.38 -1.23
C ASP A 787 -35.43 44.67 0.06
N ALA A 788 -36.34 45.29 0.83
CA ALA A 788 -36.83 44.80 2.11
C ALA A 788 -37.47 43.39 2.02
N ALA A 789 -37.92 42.97 0.83
CA ALA A 789 -38.49 41.65 0.61
C ALA A 789 -37.46 40.51 0.49
N ASN A 790 -36.16 40.81 0.34
CA ASN A 790 -35.10 39.83 0.08
C ASN A 790 -33.91 40.01 1.02
N THR A 791 -34.17 39.85 2.32
CA THR A 791 -33.16 40.03 3.38
C THR A 791 -33.20 38.91 4.40
N ALA A 792 -32.07 38.66 5.07
CA ALA A 792 -31.94 37.56 6.02
C ALA A 792 -32.80 37.76 7.28
N TRP A 793 -33.49 36.70 7.69
CA TRP A 793 -34.25 36.62 8.94
C TRP A 793 -33.33 36.38 10.14
N VAL A 794 -33.83 36.65 11.36
CA VAL A 794 -33.04 36.45 12.58
C VAL A 794 -32.65 34.98 12.80
N TRP A 795 -33.49 34.02 12.39
CA TRP A 795 -33.13 32.60 12.47
C TRP A 795 -31.97 32.23 11.53
N GLU A 796 -31.78 32.95 10.41
CA GLU A 796 -30.62 32.76 9.53
C GLU A 796 -29.35 33.33 10.20
N HIS A 797 -29.46 34.47 10.90
CA HIS A 797 -28.37 34.98 11.74
C HIS A 797 -28.04 34.03 12.90
N GLN A 798 -29.03 33.35 13.49
CA GLN A 798 -28.79 32.28 14.48
C GLN A 798 -27.98 31.15 13.86
N ALA A 799 -28.36 30.67 12.68
CA ALA A 799 -27.64 29.60 11.99
C ALA A 799 -26.20 30.04 11.64
N LEU A 800 -26.03 31.30 11.25
CA LEU A 800 -24.74 31.91 10.90
C LEU A 800 -23.74 31.95 12.08
N THR A 801 -24.21 31.97 13.34
CA THR A 801 -23.31 31.92 14.52
C THR A 801 -22.37 30.71 14.49
N ARG A 802 -22.86 29.57 13.96
CA ARG A 802 -22.14 28.31 13.84
C ARG A 802 -21.49 28.11 12.46
N ALA A 803 -21.79 28.97 11.50
CA ALA A 803 -21.26 28.82 10.16
C ALA A 803 -19.75 29.08 10.13
N ARG A 804 -19.03 28.35 9.28
CA ARG A 804 -17.59 28.52 9.07
C ARG A 804 -17.18 28.14 7.66
N TYR A 805 -16.04 28.66 7.22
CA TYR A 805 -15.33 28.12 6.08
C TYR A 805 -14.98 26.64 6.28
N SER A 806 -15.16 25.83 5.23
CA SER A 806 -14.87 24.39 5.22
C SER A 806 -13.80 24.03 4.18
N ALA A 807 -13.99 24.41 2.91
CA ALA A 807 -13.10 24.01 1.81
C ALA A 807 -13.11 25.01 0.63
N GLY A 808 -12.08 24.98 -0.21
CA GLY A 808 -11.97 25.81 -1.42
C GLY A 808 -10.99 27.00 -1.31
N ASP A 809 -11.38 28.16 -1.85
CA ASP A 809 -10.56 29.37 -1.85
C ASP A 809 -10.52 30.00 -0.45
N THR A 810 -9.30 30.06 0.12
CA THR A 810 -9.08 30.57 1.48
C THR A 810 -9.34 32.07 1.62
N GLN A 811 -9.18 32.85 0.56
CA GLN A 811 -9.45 34.29 0.59
C GLN A 811 -10.96 34.53 0.70
N ILE A 812 -11.78 33.82 -0.08
CA ILE A 812 -13.25 33.86 0.06
C ILE A 812 -13.67 33.42 1.46
N GLY A 813 -12.99 32.42 2.05
CA GLY A 813 -13.21 32.00 3.43
C GLY A 813 -12.94 33.11 4.45
N MET A 814 -11.85 33.87 4.29
CA MET A 814 -11.53 35.03 5.15
C MET A 814 -12.56 36.16 4.98
N ASP A 815 -12.98 36.44 3.75
CA ASP A 815 -13.96 37.49 3.45
C ASP A 815 -15.36 37.10 3.95
N PHE A 816 -15.74 35.82 3.85
CA PHE A 816 -16.94 35.30 4.51
C PHE A 816 -16.90 35.51 6.02
N GLU A 817 -15.77 35.23 6.69
CA GLU A 817 -15.66 35.43 8.14
C GLU A 817 -15.78 36.92 8.51
N ALA A 818 -15.23 37.82 7.69
CA ALA A 818 -15.41 39.26 7.88
C ALA A 818 -16.88 39.69 7.77
N ILE A 819 -17.61 39.16 6.78
CA ILE A 819 -19.06 39.40 6.62
C ILE A 819 -19.82 38.83 7.83
N ARG A 820 -19.50 37.60 8.23
CA ARG A 820 -20.09 36.92 9.38
C ARG A 820 -19.92 37.76 10.65
N GLN A 821 -18.72 38.27 10.90
CA GLN A 821 -18.43 39.16 12.02
C GLN A 821 -19.27 40.43 11.99
N GLN A 822 -19.43 41.09 10.83
CA GLN A 822 -20.27 42.27 10.69
C GLN A 822 -21.74 41.98 11.02
N VAL A 823 -22.26 40.85 10.55
CA VAL A 823 -23.64 40.42 10.82
C VAL A 823 -23.85 40.15 12.31
N LEU A 824 -22.95 39.41 12.95
CA LEU A 824 -23.08 39.08 14.37
C LEU A 824 -22.98 40.31 15.27
N THR A 825 -22.15 41.30 14.90
CA THR A 825 -21.95 42.54 15.67
C THR A 825 -22.98 43.63 15.37
N THR A 826 -23.98 43.37 14.52
CA THR A 826 -25.08 44.30 14.26
C THR A 826 -25.87 44.57 15.55
N PRO A 827 -26.10 45.84 15.96
CA PRO A 827 -26.88 46.16 17.16
C PRO A 827 -28.31 45.63 17.08
N ARG A 828 -28.79 45.02 18.16
CA ARG A 828 -30.15 44.45 18.26
C ARG A 828 -30.83 44.89 19.55
N ASP A 829 -32.15 45.07 19.50
CA ASP A 829 -32.98 45.24 20.69
C ASP A 829 -33.17 43.86 21.35
N GLY A 830 -32.87 43.77 22.65
CA GLY A 830 -32.89 42.51 23.39
C GLY A 830 -34.27 41.90 23.50
N ASP A 831 -35.31 42.70 23.73
CA ASP A 831 -36.68 42.21 23.92
C ASP A 831 -37.27 41.72 22.59
N VAL A 832 -37.03 42.45 21.49
CA VAL A 832 -37.45 42.04 20.15
C VAL A 832 -36.74 40.76 19.74
N LEU A 833 -35.43 40.69 19.92
CA LEU A 833 -34.64 39.51 19.59
C LEU A 833 -35.10 38.30 20.41
N ALA A 834 -35.27 38.45 21.72
CA ALA A 834 -35.70 37.37 22.59
C ALA A 834 -37.06 36.79 22.14
N LYS A 835 -38.01 37.65 21.76
CA LYS A 835 -39.30 37.23 21.19
C LYS A 835 -39.14 36.40 19.91
N GLU A 836 -38.32 36.86 18.97
CA GLU A 836 -38.09 36.14 17.71
C GLU A 836 -37.41 34.77 17.95
N ILE A 837 -36.46 34.69 18.89
CA ILE A 837 -35.80 33.43 19.27
C ILE A 837 -36.81 32.44 19.88
N VAL A 838 -37.67 32.90 20.80
CA VAL A 838 -38.69 32.08 21.45
C VAL A 838 -39.73 31.58 20.46
N ASP A 839 -40.22 32.46 19.58
CA ASP A 839 -41.18 32.12 18.52
C ASP A 839 -40.58 31.08 17.57
N MET A 840 -39.33 31.27 17.16
CA MET A 840 -38.62 30.31 16.31
C MET A 840 -38.42 28.97 17.03
N ARG A 841 -38.06 28.99 18.31
CA ARG A 841 -37.93 27.76 19.12
C ARG A 841 -39.26 27.01 19.22
N GLY A 842 -40.37 27.73 19.35
CA GLY A 842 -41.73 27.17 19.32
C GLY A 842 -42.03 26.43 18.01
N LYS A 843 -41.66 27.01 16.86
CA LYS A 843 -41.79 26.36 15.55
C LYS A 843 -40.93 25.09 15.45
N VAL A 844 -39.67 25.13 15.89
CA VAL A 844 -38.78 23.96 15.92
C VAL A 844 -39.34 22.84 16.79
N PHE A 845 -39.89 23.19 17.96
CA PHE A 845 -40.53 22.24 18.88
C PHE A 845 -41.75 21.57 18.22
N ALA A 846 -42.64 22.36 17.63
CA ALA A 846 -43.84 21.84 16.96
C ALA A 846 -43.52 20.94 15.76
N GLY A 847 -42.40 21.19 15.06
CA GLY A 847 -41.91 20.35 13.96
C GLY A 847 -41.33 19.00 14.39
N HIS A 848 -41.02 18.81 15.68
CA HIS A 848 -40.42 17.57 16.21
C HIS A 848 -41.24 17.01 17.39
N PRO A 849 -42.51 16.63 17.18
CA PRO A 849 -43.37 16.19 18.27
C PRO A 849 -42.83 14.90 18.92
N ASN A 850 -42.73 14.91 20.25
CA ASN A 850 -42.45 13.73 21.04
C ASN A 850 -43.74 13.22 21.69
N GLN A 851 -44.27 12.11 21.17
CA GLN A 851 -45.49 11.46 21.67
C GLN A 851 -45.20 10.33 22.67
N THR A 852 -43.94 10.12 23.03
CA THR A 852 -43.52 9.04 23.94
C THR A 852 -43.35 9.57 25.37
N GLY A 853 -43.39 8.69 26.37
CA GLY A 853 -43.03 9.04 27.75
C GLY A 853 -41.53 9.27 27.98
N LEU A 854 -40.70 9.03 26.96
CA LEU A 854 -39.26 9.26 27.00
C LEU A 854 -38.93 10.73 26.72
N PHE A 855 -37.78 11.19 27.20
CA PHE A 855 -37.24 12.53 26.94
C PHE A 855 -36.34 12.53 25.70
N ASP A 856 -36.64 13.39 24.72
CA ASP A 856 -35.80 13.64 23.55
C ASP A 856 -34.65 14.58 23.91
N LEU A 857 -33.43 14.04 23.92
CA LEU A 857 -32.23 14.76 24.35
C LEU A 857 -31.95 16.03 23.53
N LYS A 858 -32.49 16.12 22.31
CA LYS A 858 -32.24 17.23 21.40
C LYS A 858 -33.38 18.24 21.43
N HIS A 859 -34.61 17.82 21.14
CA HIS A 859 -35.69 18.74 20.80
C HIS A 859 -36.67 19.04 21.94
N ASP A 860 -36.72 18.23 23.01
CA ASP A 860 -37.62 18.50 24.13
C ASP A 860 -37.16 19.70 24.96
N ARG A 861 -38.06 20.26 25.77
CA ARG A 861 -37.75 21.37 26.69
C ARG A 861 -36.76 20.93 27.77
N GLY A 862 -35.69 21.70 27.92
CA GLY A 862 -34.51 21.37 28.70
C GLY A 862 -33.46 20.55 27.92
N GLY A 863 -33.64 20.31 26.62
CA GLY A 863 -32.71 19.57 25.77
C GLY A 863 -31.60 20.44 25.14
N MET A 864 -30.80 19.83 24.26
CA MET A 864 -29.66 20.50 23.62
C MET A 864 -30.04 21.75 22.81
N VAL A 865 -31.18 21.73 22.10
CA VAL A 865 -31.61 22.87 21.29
C VAL A 865 -31.92 24.10 22.15
N ASP A 866 -32.41 23.92 23.38
CA ASP A 866 -32.64 25.05 24.29
C ASP A 866 -31.31 25.72 24.65
N ILE A 867 -30.25 24.94 24.91
CA ILE A 867 -28.90 25.45 25.17
C ILE A 867 -28.35 26.19 23.96
N GLU A 868 -28.46 25.60 22.76
CA GLU A 868 -28.02 26.21 21.50
C GLU A 868 -28.68 27.58 21.28
N PHE A 869 -30.00 27.66 21.48
CA PHE A 869 -30.76 28.90 21.28
C PHE A 869 -30.39 29.99 22.30
N ILE A 870 -30.15 29.62 23.57
CA ILE A 870 -29.67 30.56 24.61
C ILE A 870 -28.30 31.13 24.23
N VAL A 871 -27.36 30.27 23.83
CA VAL A 871 -26.01 30.70 23.42
C VAL A 871 -26.09 31.60 22.18
N GLN A 872 -26.86 31.21 21.16
CA GLN A 872 -27.05 32.01 19.96
C GLN A 872 -27.67 33.38 20.24
N TYR A 873 -28.66 33.44 21.14
CA TYR A 873 -29.25 34.70 21.60
C TYR A 873 -28.18 35.63 22.19
N TRP A 874 -27.37 35.14 23.13
CA TRP A 874 -26.31 35.95 23.74
C TRP A 874 -25.22 36.35 22.75
N VAL A 875 -24.85 35.48 21.82
CA VAL A 875 -23.91 35.85 20.74
C VAL A 875 -24.50 36.99 19.90
N LEU A 876 -25.74 36.88 19.43
CA LEU A 876 -26.38 37.91 18.61
C LEU A 876 -26.61 39.23 19.35
N LEU A 877 -26.78 39.19 20.67
CA LEU A 877 -27.00 40.37 21.50
C LEU A 877 -25.70 41.05 21.92
N HIS A 878 -24.63 40.28 22.19
CA HIS A 878 -23.42 40.78 22.85
C HIS A 878 -22.13 40.66 22.04
N ALA A 879 -22.14 40.08 20.83
CA ALA A 879 -20.95 39.96 20.00
C ALA A 879 -20.26 41.30 19.69
N SER A 880 -21.00 42.42 19.65
CA SER A 880 -20.41 43.76 19.48
C SER A 880 -19.54 44.20 20.66
N SER A 881 -19.73 43.60 21.83
CA SER A 881 -19.01 43.92 23.06
C SER A 881 -17.77 43.07 23.29
N ASP A 882 -17.68 41.88 22.68
CA ASP A 882 -16.49 41.02 22.76
C ASP A 882 -16.35 40.10 21.55
N ALA A 883 -15.14 40.10 20.99
CA ALA A 883 -14.74 39.25 19.88
C ALA A 883 -14.68 37.75 20.23
N GLU A 884 -14.54 37.36 21.50
CA GLU A 884 -14.56 35.96 21.93
C GLU A 884 -15.91 35.29 21.68
N LEU A 885 -17.03 36.03 21.80
CA LEU A 885 -18.38 35.52 21.49
C LEU A 885 -18.60 35.29 19.99
N ILE A 886 -17.76 35.89 19.15
CA ILE A 886 -17.80 35.72 17.69
C ILE A 886 -17.16 34.40 17.29
N ARG A 887 -16.24 33.85 18.10
CA ARG A 887 -15.52 32.62 17.76
C ARG A 887 -16.44 31.41 17.82
N ASN A 888 -16.33 30.54 16.83
CA ASN A 888 -17.03 29.26 16.78
C ASN A 888 -16.28 28.20 17.61
N THR A 889 -16.28 28.36 18.95
CA THR A 889 -15.59 27.49 19.92
C THR A 889 -16.49 26.40 20.52
N GLY A 890 -17.76 26.36 20.11
CA GLY A 890 -18.77 25.43 20.60
C GLY A 890 -19.53 25.90 21.84
N ASN A 891 -20.72 25.34 22.07
CA ASN A 891 -21.65 25.82 23.10
C ASN A 891 -21.06 25.83 24.52
N ILE A 892 -20.27 24.81 24.88
CA ILE A 892 -19.67 24.71 26.22
C ILE A 892 -18.65 25.83 26.47
N ALA A 893 -17.83 26.15 25.46
CA ALA A 893 -16.85 27.23 25.57
C ALA A 893 -17.56 28.60 25.63
N LEU A 894 -18.55 28.81 24.76
CA LEU A 894 -19.33 30.05 24.75
C LEU A 894 -20.10 30.29 26.04
N LEU A 895 -20.64 29.25 26.69
CA LEU A 895 -21.26 29.38 28.03
C LEU A 895 -20.28 29.91 29.07
N ARG A 896 -19.00 29.50 29.01
CA ARG A 896 -17.97 30.01 29.92
C ARG A 896 -17.61 31.46 29.62
N GLU A 897 -17.50 31.84 28.35
CA GLU A 897 -17.26 33.24 27.98
C GLU A 897 -18.42 34.13 28.42
N VAL A 898 -19.67 33.70 28.23
CA VAL A 898 -20.85 34.42 28.73
C VAL A 898 -20.84 34.58 30.26
N ALA A 899 -20.36 33.57 31.01
CA ALA A 899 -20.21 33.70 32.47
C ALA A 899 -19.18 34.77 32.86
N ARG A 900 -18.06 34.86 32.13
CA ARG A 900 -17.06 35.92 32.32
C ARG A 900 -17.61 37.32 32.04
N PHE A 901 -18.63 37.42 31.18
CA PHE A 901 -19.40 38.64 30.92
C PHE A 901 -20.37 39.04 32.05
N GLY A 902 -20.55 38.20 33.07
CA GLY A 902 -21.48 38.45 34.17
C GLY A 902 -22.96 38.24 33.81
N LEU A 903 -23.26 37.63 32.66
CA LEU A 903 -24.63 37.32 32.22
C LEU A 903 -25.17 36.01 32.85
N MET A 904 -24.27 35.19 33.38
CA MET A 904 -24.57 34.00 34.18
C MET A 904 -23.43 33.73 35.18
N SER A 905 -23.67 32.90 36.20
CA SER A 905 -22.59 32.48 37.09
C SER A 905 -21.71 31.39 36.47
N GLU A 906 -20.46 31.28 36.93
CA GLU A 906 -19.55 30.19 36.52
C GLU A 906 -20.15 28.81 36.83
N ASP A 907 -20.75 28.65 38.02
CA ASP A 907 -21.44 27.40 38.43
C ASP A 907 -22.62 27.03 37.52
N GLU A 908 -23.38 28.01 37.02
CA GLU A 908 -24.44 27.74 36.04
C GLU A 908 -23.84 27.29 34.70
N ALA A 909 -22.76 27.93 34.25
CA ALA A 909 -22.12 27.61 32.97
C ALA A 909 -21.51 26.21 33.00
N GLU A 910 -20.88 25.82 34.11
CA GLU A 910 -20.36 24.46 34.30
C GLU A 910 -21.47 23.42 34.31
N ARG A 911 -22.57 23.66 35.04
CA ARG A 911 -23.70 22.72 35.12
C ARG A 911 -24.39 22.52 33.77
N VAL A 912 -24.68 23.61 33.05
CA VAL A 912 -25.33 23.53 31.73
C VAL A 912 -24.37 22.97 30.67
N GLY A 913 -23.09 23.30 30.74
CA GLY A 913 -22.06 22.70 29.89
C GLY A 913 -21.91 21.20 30.13
N ALA A 914 -21.97 20.75 31.37
CA ALA A 914 -21.97 19.32 31.72
C ALA A 914 -23.24 18.61 31.22
N ALA A 915 -24.41 19.26 31.31
CA ALA A 915 -25.66 18.75 30.73
C ALA A 915 -25.54 18.54 29.22
N TYR A 916 -25.04 19.54 28.48
CA TYR A 916 -24.81 19.43 27.04
C TYR A 916 -23.89 18.27 26.69
N ARG A 917 -22.77 18.11 27.41
CA ARG A 917 -21.84 16.99 27.22
C ARG A 917 -22.49 15.63 27.48
N LYS A 918 -23.28 15.50 28.55
CA LYS A 918 -24.01 14.27 28.88
C LYS A 918 -25.02 13.93 27.78
N TYR A 919 -25.78 14.92 27.30
CA TYR A 919 -26.73 14.73 26.21
C TYR A 919 -26.06 14.29 24.91
N ARG A 920 -24.93 14.91 24.55
CA ARG A 920 -24.13 14.49 23.39
C ARG A 920 -23.61 13.07 23.53
N LYS A 921 -23.12 12.68 24.71
CA LYS A 921 -22.63 11.31 24.97
C LYS A 921 -23.74 10.26 24.87
N LEU A 922 -24.92 10.54 25.44
CA LEU A 922 -26.07 9.65 25.34
C LEU A 922 -26.60 9.56 23.91
N GLN A 923 -26.68 10.70 23.20
CA GLN A 923 -27.08 10.73 21.79
C GLN A 923 -26.11 9.92 20.92
N HIS A 924 -24.80 10.10 21.10
CA HIS A 924 -23.76 9.37 20.37
C HIS A 924 -23.92 7.86 20.53
N LYS A 925 -24.05 7.39 21.77
CA LYS A 925 -24.28 5.97 22.07
C LYS A 925 -25.54 5.43 21.40
N LEU A 926 -26.68 6.12 21.54
CA LEU A 926 -27.94 5.68 20.93
C LEU A 926 -27.87 5.63 19.40
N ARG A 927 -27.17 6.59 18.77
CA ARG A 927 -26.95 6.61 17.32
C ARG A 927 -26.11 5.44 16.85
N LEU A 928 -25.05 5.10 17.60
CA LEU A 928 -24.23 3.92 17.35
C LEU A 928 -25.02 2.61 17.51
N ASP A 929 -25.99 2.57 18.42
CA ASP A 929 -26.94 1.45 18.55
C ASP A 929 -28.05 1.46 17.48
N GLY A 930 -27.97 2.37 16.51
CA GLY A 930 -28.86 2.45 15.35
C GLY A 930 -30.20 3.11 15.62
N MET A 931 -30.33 3.85 16.73
CA MET A 931 -31.55 4.60 17.05
C MET A 931 -31.60 5.92 16.28
N GLU A 932 -32.66 6.13 15.51
CA GLU A 932 -32.86 7.36 14.75
C GLU A 932 -33.27 8.54 15.65
N LYS A 933 -33.91 8.28 16.79
CA LYS A 933 -34.31 9.29 17.78
C LYS A 933 -33.60 9.03 19.09
N ALA A 934 -32.86 10.02 19.59
CA ALA A 934 -32.08 9.90 20.81
C ALA A 934 -32.93 10.25 22.03
N ARG A 935 -33.71 9.26 22.48
CA ARG A 935 -34.66 9.39 23.59
C ARG A 935 -34.24 8.52 24.77
N VAL A 936 -34.37 9.04 25.98
CA VAL A 936 -33.98 8.34 27.22
C VAL A 936 -35.10 8.43 28.26
N ASP A 937 -35.02 7.60 29.30
CA ASP A 937 -35.87 7.79 30.47
C ASP A 937 -35.61 9.19 31.07
N PRO A 938 -36.65 10.03 31.27
CA PRO A 938 -36.49 11.36 31.85
C PRO A 938 -35.76 11.37 33.20
N ALA A 939 -35.90 10.31 34.00
CA ALA A 939 -35.24 10.20 35.31
C ALA A 939 -33.71 10.14 35.20
N LEU A 940 -33.18 9.62 34.08
CA LEU A 940 -31.73 9.52 33.84
C LEU A 940 -31.04 10.88 33.75
N VAL A 941 -31.81 11.92 33.37
CA VAL A 941 -31.32 13.26 33.07
C VAL A 941 -32.12 14.37 33.76
N ALA A 942 -32.77 14.05 34.89
CA ALA A 942 -33.69 14.96 35.57
C ALA A 942 -33.00 16.26 36.03
N ASP A 943 -31.82 16.14 36.67
CA ASP A 943 -31.06 17.29 37.17
C ASP A 943 -30.56 18.18 36.04
N GLU A 944 -30.03 17.57 34.97
CA GLU A 944 -29.57 18.30 33.79
C GLU A 944 -30.75 19.06 33.14
N ARG A 945 -31.90 18.40 32.98
CA ARG A 945 -33.08 18.99 32.38
C ARG A 945 -33.60 20.17 33.20
N ALA A 946 -33.60 20.02 34.53
CA ALA A 946 -34.01 21.08 35.45
C ALA A 946 -33.07 22.30 35.34
N ALA A 947 -31.75 22.08 35.27
CA ALA A 947 -30.77 23.17 35.13
C ALA A 947 -30.96 23.94 33.80
N VAL A 948 -31.13 23.24 32.68
CA VAL A 948 -31.36 23.88 31.37
C VAL A 948 -32.68 24.63 31.34
N THR A 949 -33.74 24.05 31.90
CA THR A 949 -35.08 24.68 31.95
C THR A 949 -35.07 25.92 32.84
N ALA A 950 -34.36 25.89 33.97
CA ALA A 950 -34.19 27.04 34.84
C ALA A 950 -33.45 28.17 34.12
N LEU A 951 -32.38 27.85 33.39
CA LEU A 951 -31.66 28.84 32.58
C LEU A 951 -32.55 29.43 31.49
N TRP A 952 -33.28 28.60 30.74
CA TRP A 952 -34.23 29.06 29.72
C TRP A 952 -35.26 30.03 30.32
N THR A 953 -35.83 29.69 31.48
CA THR A 953 -36.82 30.54 32.17
C THR A 953 -36.20 31.84 32.65
N ARG A 954 -34.95 31.85 33.11
CA ARG A 954 -34.25 33.07 33.52
C ARG A 954 -33.99 34.00 32.35
N VAL A 955 -33.62 33.45 31.19
CA VAL A 955 -33.26 34.25 30.00
C VAL A 955 -34.50 34.74 29.25
N PHE A 956 -35.54 33.91 29.14
CA PHE A 956 -36.69 34.18 28.28
C PHE A 956 -38.04 34.24 29.02
N GLY A 957 -38.09 34.04 30.33
CA GLY A 957 -39.37 33.95 31.07
C GLY A 957 -40.18 35.26 31.14
N GLY A 958 -39.59 36.39 30.73
CA GLY A 958 -40.28 37.67 30.58
C GLY A 958 -40.88 37.91 29.18
N VAL A 959 -40.67 36.97 28.26
CA VAL A 959 -41.20 36.92 26.88
C VAL A 959 -42.36 35.93 26.83
#